data_AF-A0A7Y7C5Q3-F1
#
_entry.id   AF-A0A7Y7C5Q3-F1
#
_cell.length_a   1.000
_cell.length_b   1.000
_cell.length_c   1.000
_cell.angle_alpha   90.00
_cell.angle_beta   90.00
_cell.angle_gamma   90.00
#
_symmetry.space_group_name_H-M   'P 1'
#
loop_
_entity.id
_entity.type
_entity.pdbx_description
1 polymer ?
#
loop_
_entity_poly.entity_id
_entity_poly.type
_entity_poly.pdbx_seq_one_letter_code
_entity_poly.pdbx_strand_id
1 'polypeptide(L)'
;MPGDLPVKRGTLALLLASAGLSGSCSSTNVTTGFAGLSGTFDVTLANNLVFVTSSDRDELRVLDLDSNPRTFVPAPNPLEALSIPVLDRPDGLTRDVAYNAEGNDVPGPYIYARSSGSSEVSVVASARDQLRQVVRLQAASIVTAFAARSPAEGSGGPSTLYYAIQDPDGLFGADTGGARVMRQELPGPDALQAAEPAAIPEPVTVFCLQPGESILAMTMLAGEGQFAVATRQASGRSGRTLLVTDSGPVADCLQPSAPTVDLSEGFGSVPVRLLVSHPRIAIPDVEPINAGRYIFGVRDESACSAARECSGVLAVDTESSPPGQTARDLSGAPMLPIFPAGGLPTGLALVPDAPLRIVLDDGSVLNDVRVPLLGVMPSSNGYITLFSAGDLRQFDLSGAAARATVTLLDSNELPVVIETADLVTVTQDPTLQSTVLYEGSVPNGFYRIIYQGGLPGLSSLPRDLDAPRTFEAEATVAASARAGDLIVLEGTDVLCAVDLPITSVEPVAGTSRVRFAIADAQEIPTDCASLTRFTVRAGGDQPFVLFDEAGTFLSRDVTGASSYSIPTEYFFHAEGFYFDDDSNPLTPPVPNLSRFPQPPPPVRIRVAAVGREVRRGDRYAVTVISGIRSYIFTPDVTAGTGLAFYTLPGPVVAAQSRNTNMAYIAYPSADGILQVGFQALTDNRAQSLALVPFE
;
A
#
# COMPACT_ATOMS: atom_id res chain seq x y z
N MET A 1 -59.49 39.49 -48.12
CA MET A 1 -59.17 38.20 -48.80
C MET A 1 -57.82 38.36 -49.47
N PRO A 2 -56.92 37.36 -49.50
CA PRO A 2 -56.98 35.96 -49.06
C PRO A 2 -56.15 35.75 -47.75
N GLY A 3 -56.04 34.61 -47.06
CA GLY A 3 -56.47 33.21 -47.26
C GLY A 3 -55.59 32.32 -46.34
N ASP A 4 -56.21 31.33 -45.69
CA ASP A 4 -55.72 30.50 -44.57
C ASP A 4 -54.44 29.65 -44.79
N LEU A 5 -53.61 29.53 -43.74
CA LEU A 5 -53.46 28.33 -42.88
C LEU A 5 -52.26 28.49 -41.90
N PRO A 6 -52.45 28.43 -40.57
CA PRO A 6 -51.35 28.50 -39.59
C PRO A 6 -50.92 27.12 -39.08
N VAL A 7 -49.65 26.75 -39.30
CA VAL A 7 -49.02 25.64 -38.57
C VAL A 7 -48.39 26.17 -37.27
N LYS A 8 -49.06 25.79 -36.19
CA LYS A 8 -48.79 25.88 -34.75
C LYS A 8 -47.31 25.99 -34.34
N ARG A 9 -46.96 27.14 -33.74
CA ARG A 9 -45.86 27.30 -32.75
C ARG A 9 -46.21 26.73 -31.36
N GLY A 10 -46.96 25.62 -31.33
CA GLY A 10 -47.56 25.03 -30.12
C GLY A 10 -46.91 23.74 -29.64
N THR A 11 -45.83 23.27 -30.28
CA THR A 11 -45.26 21.93 -30.02
C THR A 11 -43.88 21.96 -29.36
N LEU A 12 -43.26 23.12 -29.17
CA LEU A 12 -41.95 23.23 -28.51
C LEU A 12 -42.03 23.70 -27.05
N ALA A 13 -43.16 24.30 -26.63
CA ALA A 13 -43.37 24.75 -25.25
C ALA A 13 -44.09 23.70 -24.36
N LEU A 14 -44.73 22.69 -24.96
CA LEU A 14 -45.35 21.58 -24.20
C LEU A 14 -44.37 20.43 -23.88
N LEU A 15 -43.22 20.38 -24.54
CA LEU A 15 -42.16 19.39 -24.29
C LEU A 15 -41.13 19.84 -23.23
N LEU A 16 -41.17 21.11 -22.81
CA LEU A 16 -40.31 21.66 -21.75
C LEU A 16 -41.07 21.96 -20.44
N ALA A 17 -42.40 21.91 -20.45
CA ALA A 17 -43.24 22.02 -19.25
C ALA A 17 -43.75 20.66 -18.72
N SER A 18 -43.50 19.56 -19.44
CA SER A 18 -43.86 18.19 -19.03
C SER A 18 -42.68 17.38 -18.48
N ALA A 19 -41.47 17.94 -18.46
CA ALA A 19 -40.29 17.33 -17.84
C ALA A 19 -40.05 17.82 -16.39
N GLY A 20 -40.89 18.72 -15.87
CA GLY A 20 -40.71 19.37 -14.57
C GLY A 20 -41.65 18.91 -13.45
N LEU A 21 -42.62 18.03 -13.70
CA LEU A 21 -43.65 17.68 -12.70
C LEU A 21 -44.06 16.18 -12.65
N SER A 22 -43.23 15.28 -13.18
CA SER A 22 -43.36 13.83 -12.98
C SER A 22 -42.09 13.19 -12.40
N GLY A 23 -41.38 13.94 -11.55
CA GLY A 23 -40.40 13.43 -10.58
C GLY A 23 -41.00 13.32 -9.18
N SER A 24 -42.26 12.87 -9.09
CA SER A 24 -42.88 12.46 -7.84
C SER A 24 -42.30 11.11 -7.46
N CYS A 25 -41.68 11.07 -6.28
CA CYS A 25 -41.43 9.88 -5.48
C CYS A 25 -41.05 8.63 -6.28
N SER A 26 -39.89 8.67 -6.94
CA SER A 26 -39.07 7.46 -6.92
C SER A 26 -38.70 7.26 -5.45
N SER A 27 -39.54 6.53 -4.72
CA SER A 27 -39.04 5.64 -3.69
C SER A 27 -37.93 4.86 -4.36
N THR A 28 -36.68 5.30 -4.20
CA THR A 28 -35.58 4.37 -4.16
C THR A 28 -36.03 3.37 -3.12
N ASN A 29 -36.49 2.21 -3.60
CA ASN A 29 -36.51 1.03 -2.77
C ASN A 29 -35.12 0.99 -2.19
N VAL A 30 -35.05 1.32 -0.91
CA VAL A 30 -33.89 1.13 -0.08
C VAL A 30 -33.59 -0.33 -0.30
N THR A 31 -32.63 -0.63 -1.16
CA THR A 31 -31.91 -1.88 -1.09
C THR A 31 -31.17 -1.76 0.23
N THR A 32 -31.89 -2.01 1.32
CA THR A 32 -31.29 -2.49 2.54
C THR A 32 -30.44 -3.64 2.05
N GLY A 33 -29.12 -3.46 2.08
CA GLY A 33 -28.23 -4.62 2.13
C GLY A 33 -28.77 -5.55 3.20
N PHE A 34 -28.52 -6.85 3.06
CA PHE A 34 -29.06 -7.87 3.95
C PHE A 34 -28.76 -7.58 5.44
N ALA A 35 -27.80 -6.68 5.70
CA ALA A 35 -27.41 -6.12 6.98
C ALA A 35 -28.30 -5.07 7.62
N GLY A 36 -29.08 -4.39 6.81
CA GLY A 36 -29.71 -3.13 7.17
C GLY A 36 -28.73 -2.00 7.56
N LEU A 37 -27.42 -2.24 7.55
CA LEU A 37 -26.37 -1.22 7.51
C LEU A 37 -26.41 -0.58 6.11
N SER A 38 -25.98 0.67 6.03
CA SER A 38 -25.84 1.45 4.80
C SER A 38 -24.50 2.17 4.93
N GLY A 39 -23.56 1.94 4.00
CA GLY A 39 -22.17 2.41 3.94
C GLY A 39 -21.42 2.44 5.27
N THR A 40 -20.96 1.26 5.69
CA THR A 40 -20.08 1.12 6.85
C THR A 40 -18.75 1.82 6.60
N PHE A 41 -18.52 2.99 7.21
CA PHE A 41 -17.31 3.77 6.98
C PHE A 41 -16.21 3.50 7.99
N ASP A 42 -16.58 3.24 9.25
CA ASP A 42 -15.61 3.02 10.32
C ASP A 42 -16.12 2.02 11.36
N VAL A 43 -15.17 1.38 12.06
CA VAL A 43 -15.43 0.39 13.10
C VAL A 43 -14.50 0.60 14.29
N THR A 44 -15.04 0.44 15.49
CA THR A 44 -14.22 0.45 16.72
C THR A 44 -14.66 -0.63 17.70
N LEU A 45 -13.76 -1.09 18.56
CA LEU A 45 -14.01 -2.14 19.54
C LEU A 45 -13.89 -1.59 20.96
N ALA A 46 -14.93 -1.70 21.78
CA ALA A 46 -14.85 -1.46 23.22
C ALA A 46 -15.74 -2.45 23.98
N ASN A 47 -15.29 -2.91 25.15
CA ASN A 47 -16.08 -3.79 26.04
C ASN A 47 -16.67 -5.03 25.35
N ASN A 48 -15.92 -5.70 24.46
CA ASN A 48 -16.40 -6.81 23.62
C ASN A 48 -17.62 -6.48 22.73
N LEU A 49 -17.78 -5.21 22.37
CA LEU A 49 -18.79 -4.72 21.44
C LEU A 49 -18.10 -4.03 20.26
N VAL A 50 -18.50 -4.39 19.05
CA VAL A 50 -18.03 -3.70 17.83
C VAL A 50 -19.05 -2.64 17.45
N PHE A 51 -18.63 -1.38 17.49
CA PHE A 51 -19.42 -0.22 17.08
C PHE A 51 -19.12 0.10 15.63
N VAL A 52 -20.17 0.46 14.90
CA VAL A 52 -20.17 0.48 13.44
C VAL A 52 -20.94 1.71 12.98
N THR A 53 -20.35 2.52 12.11
CA THR A 53 -21.07 3.65 11.51
C THR A 53 -21.99 3.22 10.38
N SER A 54 -23.00 4.05 10.09
CA SER A 54 -23.79 3.97 8.88
C SER A 54 -23.65 5.26 8.06
N SER A 55 -23.39 5.17 6.76
CA SER A 55 -23.28 6.28 5.81
C SER A 55 -24.59 7.00 5.55
N ASP A 56 -25.69 6.24 5.48
CA ASP A 56 -26.97 6.76 4.99
C ASP A 56 -27.98 6.92 6.14
N ARG A 57 -27.55 6.62 7.36
CA ARG A 57 -28.35 6.79 8.59
C ARG A 57 -27.50 7.44 9.66
N ASP A 58 -28.15 8.30 10.43
CA ASP A 58 -27.53 9.05 11.52
C ASP A 58 -27.49 8.16 12.78
N GLU A 59 -26.95 6.95 12.65
CA GLU A 59 -26.96 5.90 13.68
C GLU A 59 -25.62 5.16 13.80
N LEU A 60 -25.37 4.62 15.00
CA LEU A 60 -24.40 3.55 15.22
C LEU A 60 -25.13 2.24 15.48
N ARG A 61 -24.56 1.15 14.95
CA ARG A 61 -24.96 -0.21 15.31
C ARG A 61 -23.89 -0.88 16.16
N VAL A 62 -24.33 -1.84 16.96
CA VAL A 62 -23.48 -2.52 17.93
C VAL A 62 -23.59 -4.02 17.76
N LEU A 63 -22.49 -4.65 17.34
CA LEU A 63 -22.37 -6.10 17.25
C LEU A 63 -21.85 -6.66 18.58
N ASP A 64 -22.59 -7.61 19.13
CA ASP A 64 -22.28 -8.24 20.41
C ASP A 64 -21.42 -9.49 20.22
N LEU A 65 -20.15 -9.41 20.63
CA LEU A 65 -19.20 -10.51 20.45
C LEU A 65 -19.40 -11.66 21.44
N ASP A 66 -20.13 -11.43 22.52
CA ASP A 66 -20.43 -12.41 23.55
C ASP A 66 -21.67 -13.26 23.21
N SER A 67 -22.47 -12.84 22.22
CA SER A 67 -23.62 -13.57 21.70
C SER A 67 -23.21 -14.75 20.80
N ASN A 68 -23.97 -15.85 20.84
CA ASN A 68 -23.74 -17.04 20.00
C ASN A 68 -25.08 -17.58 19.44
N PRO A 69 -25.35 -17.45 18.13
CA PRO A 69 -24.52 -16.80 17.12
C PRO A 69 -24.32 -15.30 17.43
N ARG A 70 -23.23 -14.73 16.92
CA ARG A 70 -22.99 -13.28 17.05
C ARG A 70 -24.10 -12.52 16.34
N THR A 71 -24.67 -11.54 17.01
CA THR A 71 -25.81 -10.76 16.53
C THR A 71 -25.68 -9.30 16.93
N PHE A 72 -26.37 -8.40 16.24
CA PHE A 72 -26.51 -7.03 16.70
C PHE A 72 -27.26 -7.03 18.03
N VAL A 73 -26.87 -6.13 18.94
CA VAL A 73 -27.62 -5.90 20.17
C VAL A 73 -29.06 -5.56 19.81
N PRO A 74 -30.08 -6.23 20.38
CA PRO A 74 -31.47 -5.93 20.07
C PRO A 74 -31.90 -4.59 20.68
N ALA A 75 -32.77 -3.86 19.98
CA ALA A 75 -33.47 -2.71 20.55
C ALA A 75 -34.40 -3.16 21.70
N PRO A 76 -34.89 -2.24 22.55
CA PRO A 76 -35.89 -2.57 23.57
C PRO A 76 -37.13 -3.28 23.01
N ASN A 77 -37.43 -3.07 21.72
CA ASN A 77 -38.35 -3.91 20.96
C ASN A 77 -37.56 -5.03 20.25
N PRO A 78 -37.78 -6.31 20.57
CA PRO A 78 -36.89 -7.41 20.17
C PRO A 78 -36.91 -7.77 18.68
N LEU A 79 -37.65 -7.04 17.83
CA LEU A 79 -37.74 -7.30 16.40
C LEU A 79 -36.70 -6.54 15.56
N GLU A 80 -36.04 -5.53 16.13
CA GLU A 80 -35.11 -4.66 15.42
C GLU A 80 -33.76 -4.61 16.14
N ALA A 81 -32.68 -4.45 15.38
CA ALA A 81 -31.36 -4.17 15.94
C ALA A 81 -31.35 -2.79 16.61
N LEU A 82 -30.57 -2.64 17.68
CA LEU A 82 -30.36 -1.37 18.35
C LEU A 82 -29.71 -0.40 17.38
N SER A 83 -30.41 0.70 17.14
CA SER A 83 -29.90 1.89 16.46
C SER A 83 -29.66 2.95 17.52
N ILE A 84 -28.41 3.39 17.67
CA ILE A 84 -28.04 4.50 18.56
C ILE A 84 -28.00 5.76 17.70
N PRO A 85 -28.96 6.69 17.84
CA PRO A 85 -28.94 7.93 17.06
C PRO A 85 -27.69 8.75 17.41
N VAL A 86 -26.97 9.21 16.39
CA VAL A 86 -25.80 10.07 16.52
C VAL A 86 -25.93 11.26 15.57
N LEU A 87 -24.86 12.02 15.37
CA LEU A 87 -24.83 13.11 14.40
C LEU A 87 -25.03 12.60 12.97
N ASP A 88 -25.28 13.52 12.06
CA ASP A 88 -25.59 13.17 10.68
C ASP A 88 -24.40 12.50 9.98
N ARG A 89 -24.64 11.37 9.31
CA ARG A 89 -23.66 10.62 8.51
C ARG A 89 -22.28 10.45 9.18
N PRO A 90 -22.20 9.70 10.29
CA PRO A 90 -20.93 9.49 11.00
C PRO A 90 -19.94 8.72 10.11
N ASP A 91 -18.71 9.21 10.01
CA ASP A 91 -17.66 8.62 9.16
C ASP A 91 -16.34 8.32 9.87
N GLY A 92 -16.22 8.72 11.14
CA GLY A 92 -15.08 8.42 11.98
C GLY A 92 -15.50 8.06 13.39
N LEU A 93 -14.85 7.05 13.95
CA LEU A 93 -15.01 6.58 15.33
C LEU A 93 -13.68 6.63 16.07
N THR A 94 -13.74 6.98 17.35
CA THR A 94 -12.66 6.71 18.30
C THR A 94 -13.27 6.19 19.58
N ARG A 95 -12.45 5.53 20.38
CA ARG A 95 -12.83 5.05 21.70
C ARG A 95 -11.91 5.63 22.75
N ASP A 96 -12.36 5.59 23.99
CA ASP A 96 -11.47 5.78 25.11
C ASP A 96 -10.41 4.66 25.16
N VAL A 97 -9.14 5.06 25.19
CA VAL A 97 -7.98 4.17 25.34
C VAL A 97 -7.29 4.46 26.66
N ALA A 98 -7.07 3.43 27.48
CA ALA A 98 -6.14 3.45 28.60
C ALA A 98 -5.17 2.27 28.50
N TYR A 99 -4.09 2.35 29.27
CA TYR A 99 -3.17 1.26 29.48
C TYR A 99 -3.11 0.94 30.97
N ASN A 100 -3.28 -0.33 31.33
CA ASN A 100 -3.16 -0.76 32.72
C ASN A 100 -1.67 -0.80 33.16
N ALA A 101 -1.41 -1.18 34.42
CA ALA A 101 -0.06 -1.25 34.96
C ALA A 101 0.85 -2.24 34.21
N GLU A 102 0.28 -3.27 33.58
CA GLU A 102 0.99 -4.22 32.75
C GLU A 102 1.21 -3.74 31.30
N GLY A 103 0.61 -2.61 30.92
CA GLY A 103 0.67 -2.02 29.58
C GLY A 103 -0.35 -2.59 28.59
N ASN A 104 -1.38 -3.30 29.08
CA ASN A 104 -2.48 -3.80 28.26
C ASN A 104 -3.49 -2.69 27.98
N ASP A 105 -4.06 -2.69 26.78
CA ASP A 105 -5.14 -1.78 26.40
C ASP A 105 -6.42 -2.08 27.21
N VAL A 106 -6.97 -1.05 27.85
CA VAL A 106 -8.22 -1.10 28.60
C VAL A 106 -9.21 -0.13 27.96
N PRO A 107 -10.41 -0.60 27.55
CA PRO A 107 -11.44 0.27 27.01
C PRO A 107 -12.04 1.16 28.10
N GLY A 108 -12.36 2.41 27.75
CA GLY A 108 -13.09 3.32 28.64
C GLY A 108 -14.60 3.37 28.39
N PRO A 109 -15.29 4.30 29.08
CA PRO A 109 -16.75 4.38 29.10
C PRO A 109 -17.40 4.96 27.84
N TYR A 110 -16.63 5.55 26.91
CA TYR A 110 -17.18 6.23 25.74
C TYR A 110 -16.61 5.78 24.40
N ILE A 111 -17.48 5.88 23.41
CA ILE A 111 -17.21 5.93 21.97
C ILE A 111 -17.59 7.32 21.48
N TYR A 112 -16.79 7.87 20.57
CA TYR A 112 -17.03 9.16 19.97
C TYR A 112 -17.22 8.99 18.48
N ALA A 113 -18.23 9.66 17.94
CA ALA A 113 -18.49 9.71 16.50
C ALA A 113 -18.32 11.14 16.00
N ARG A 114 -17.72 11.28 14.81
CA ARG A 114 -17.71 12.52 14.04
C ARG A 114 -18.20 12.28 12.62
N SER A 115 -18.40 13.38 11.90
CA SER A 115 -18.68 13.40 10.47
C SER A 115 -17.78 14.44 9.80
N SER A 116 -17.27 14.13 8.62
CA SER A 116 -16.44 15.07 7.87
C SER A 116 -17.20 16.36 7.55
N GLY A 117 -16.58 17.49 7.87
CA GLY A 117 -17.16 18.82 7.67
C GLY A 117 -18.12 19.26 8.78
N SER A 118 -18.35 18.45 9.82
CA SER A 118 -19.15 18.83 10.98
C SER A 118 -18.28 19.40 12.11
N SER A 119 -18.85 20.32 12.88
CA SER A 119 -18.33 20.82 14.15
C SER A 119 -18.84 20.04 15.37
N GLU A 120 -19.70 19.04 15.15
CA GLU A 120 -20.32 18.26 16.22
C GLU A 120 -19.56 16.94 16.47
N VAL A 121 -19.55 16.51 17.73
CA VAL A 121 -19.08 15.17 18.13
C VAL A 121 -20.16 14.52 19.00
N SER A 122 -20.64 13.34 18.61
CA SER A 122 -21.55 12.55 19.45
C SER A 122 -20.75 11.68 20.41
N VAL A 123 -21.10 11.73 21.69
CA VAL A 123 -20.53 10.89 22.74
C VAL A 123 -21.53 9.80 23.11
N VAL A 124 -21.12 8.55 22.93
CA VAL A 124 -21.94 7.35 23.13
C VAL A 124 -21.36 6.53 24.27
N ALA A 125 -22.17 6.14 25.24
CA ALA A 125 -21.73 5.25 26.30
C ALA A 125 -21.47 3.84 25.75
N SER A 126 -20.33 3.26 26.12
CA SER A 126 -19.81 2.00 25.60
C SER A 126 -20.22 0.77 26.42
N ALA A 127 -20.87 0.98 27.57
CA ALA A 127 -21.35 -0.09 28.43
C ALA A 127 -22.62 -0.75 27.86
N ARG A 128 -22.71 -2.08 27.93
CA ARG A 128 -23.78 -2.87 27.31
C ARG A 128 -25.19 -2.51 27.80
N ASP A 129 -25.31 -2.12 29.05
CA ASP A 129 -26.57 -1.69 29.68
C ASP A 129 -26.90 -0.21 29.44
N GLN A 130 -25.99 0.56 28.82
CA GLN A 130 -26.13 1.99 28.58
C GLN A 130 -25.79 2.40 27.14
N LEU A 131 -26.10 1.57 26.15
CA LEU A 131 -25.81 1.84 24.74
C LEU A 131 -26.70 2.96 24.17
N ARG A 132 -26.30 4.21 24.40
CA ARG A 132 -26.99 5.43 23.93
C ARG A 132 -26.04 6.62 23.81
N GLN A 133 -26.44 7.61 23.01
CA GLN A 133 -25.79 8.92 23.03
C GLN A 133 -26.08 9.61 24.38
N VAL A 134 -25.02 10.01 25.09
CA VAL A 134 -25.12 10.70 26.39
C VAL A 134 -25.01 12.22 26.25
N VAL A 135 -24.24 12.70 25.28
CA VAL A 135 -24.13 14.13 24.99
C VAL A 135 -23.74 14.35 23.52
N ARG A 136 -24.08 15.53 22.99
CA ARG A 136 -23.54 16.06 21.74
C ARG A 136 -22.68 17.28 22.06
N LEU A 137 -21.41 17.21 21.69
CA LEU A 137 -20.46 18.31 21.86
C LEU A 137 -20.48 19.18 20.61
N GLN A 138 -20.39 20.49 20.81
CA GLN A 138 -20.31 21.49 19.75
C GLN A 138 -18.94 22.16 19.82
N ALA A 139 -18.10 21.89 18.84
CA ALA A 139 -16.82 22.57 18.70
C ALA A 139 -17.00 23.96 18.07
N ALA A 140 -15.98 24.81 18.22
CA ALA A 140 -15.95 26.14 17.61
C ALA A 140 -15.80 26.13 16.07
N SER A 141 -15.37 25.01 15.49
CA SER A 141 -15.13 24.84 14.05
C SER A 141 -15.19 23.34 13.68
N ILE A 142 -14.94 23.04 12.41
CA ILE A 142 -14.93 21.68 11.86
C ILE A 142 -13.90 20.81 12.60
N VAL A 143 -14.34 19.63 13.04
CA VAL A 143 -13.48 18.63 13.69
C VAL A 143 -12.84 17.74 12.62
N THR A 144 -11.51 17.76 12.54
CA THR A 144 -10.77 17.05 11.48
C THR A 144 -10.22 15.69 11.91
N ALA A 145 -9.86 15.55 13.19
CA ALA A 145 -9.36 14.32 13.78
C ALA A 145 -9.60 14.32 15.30
N PHE A 146 -9.58 13.15 15.93
CA PHE A 146 -9.83 13.02 17.36
C PHE A 146 -9.29 11.70 17.90
N ALA A 147 -8.94 11.70 19.18
CA ALA A 147 -8.50 10.54 19.94
C ALA A 147 -8.91 10.74 21.40
N ALA A 148 -9.20 9.67 22.14
CA ALA A 148 -9.72 9.81 23.50
C ALA A 148 -8.99 8.92 24.51
N ARG A 149 -8.78 9.47 25.70
CA ARG A 149 -8.15 8.81 26.84
C ARG A 149 -9.21 8.39 27.85
N SER A 150 -9.21 7.10 28.19
CA SER A 150 -10.01 6.59 29.29
C SER A 150 -9.51 7.16 30.63
N PRO A 151 -10.37 7.31 31.64
CA PRO A 151 -9.93 7.55 33.00
C PRO A 151 -8.94 6.47 33.44
N ALA A 152 -8.04 6.81 34.36
CA ALA A 152 -7.18 5.83 34.99
C ALA A 152 -8.04 4.73 35.64
N GLU A 153 -7.61 3.47 35.50
CA GLU A 153 -8.38 2.32 35.96
C GLU A 153 -8.76 2.46 37.44
N GLY A 154 -10.05 2.29 37.76
CA GLY A 154 -10.57 2.40 39.13
C GLY A 154 -10.58 3.81 39.73
N SER A 155 -10.11 4.85 39.01
CA SER A 155 -10.08 6.22 39.53
C SER A 155 -11.46 6.88 39.60
N GLY A 156 -12.41 6.43 38.76
CA GLY A 156 -13.69 7.10 38.56
C GLY A 156 -13.57 8.53 38.01
N GLY A 157 -12.38 8.90 37.51
CA GLY A 157 -12.10 10.22 36.94
C GLY A 157 -12.80 10.48 35.60
N PRO A 158 -12.67 11.70 35.05
CA PRO A 158 -13.26 12.04 33.75
C PRO A 158 -12.50 11.37 32.60
N SER A 159 -13.23 11.08 31.52
CA SER A 159 -12.63 10.71 30.23
C SER A 159 -12.16 11.99 29.55
N THR A 160 -11.11 11.91 28.73
CA THR A 160 -10.54 13.08 28.07
C THR A 160 -10.55 12.89 26.56
N LEU A 161 -11.36 13.66 25.86
CA LEU A 161 -11.39 13.73 24.40
C LEU A 161 -10.42 14.80 23.91
N TYR A 162 -9.46 14.42 23.07
CA TYR A 162 -8.64 15.33 22.29
C TYR A 162 -9.19 15.39 20.87
N TYR A 163 -9.49 16.58 20.37
CA TYR A 163 -10.00 16.76 19.02
C TYR A 163 -9.34 17.95 18.33
N ALA A 164 -8.96 17.75 17.07
CA ALA A 164 -8.42 18.78 16.22
C ALA A 164 -9.54 19.57 15.55
N ILE A 165 -9.42 20.89 15.58
CA ILE A 165 -10.29 21.78 14.81
C ILE A 165 -9.49 22.58 13.79
N GLN A 166 -10.12 22.90 12.67
CA GLN A 166 -9.61 23.90 11.74
C GLN A 166 -9.79 25.29 12.36
N ASP A 167 -8.73 26.09 12.47
CA ASP A 167 -8.70 27.31 13.28
C ASP A 167 -9.77 28.33 12.85
N PRO A 168 -10.76 28.63 13.72
CA PRO A 168 -11.83 29.56 13.39
C PRO A 168 -11.39 31.03 13.38
N ASP A 169 -10.26 31.36 14.01
CA ASP A 169 -9.82 32.74 14.28
C ASP A 169 -8.67 33.22 13.36
N GLY A 170 -8.27 32.41 12.39
CA GLY A 170 -7.15 32.71 11.47
C GLY A 170 -7.46 33.85 10.49
N LEU A 171 -6.57 34.85 10.40
CA LEU A 171 -6.66 35.93 9.41
C LEU A 171 -6.50 35.36 7.98
N PHE A 172 -7.59 35.37 7.22
CA PHE A 172 -7.76 34.65 5.94
C PHE A 172 -6.86 35.11 4.77
N GLY A 173 -5.97 34.21 4.36
CA GLY A 173 -5.35 34.09 3.03
C GLY A 173 -5.24 32.61 2.63
N ALA A 174 -5.09 32.31 1.34
CA ALA A 174 -5.14 30.95 0.75
C ALA A 174 -4.17 29.92 1.39
N ASP A 175 -3.15 30.39 2.12
CA ASP A 175 -2.09 29.57 2.74
C ASP A 175 -2.02 29.70 4.29
N THR A 176 -3.04 30.27 4.95
CA THR A 176 -2.93 30.71 6.37
C THR A 176 -3.89 30.07 7.36
N GLY A 177 -4.72 29.09 6.95
CA GLY A 177 -5.58 28.36 7.88
C GLY A 177 -4.75 27.50 8.85
N GLY A 178 -4.83 27.78 10.15
CA GLY A 178 -4.20 26.95 11.19
C GLY A 178 -5.09 25.78 11.61
N ALA A 179 -4.56 24.89 12.45
CA ALA A 179 -5.33 23.92 13.18
C ALA A 179 -4.89 23.91 14.65
N ARG A 180 -5.81 23.57 15.56
CA ARG A 180 -5.49 23.45 16.98
C ARG A 180 -6.14 22.22 17.59
N VAL A 181 -5.51 21.64 18.59
CA VAL A 181 -6.03 20.52 19.38
C VAL A 181 -6.70 21.09 20.61
N MET A 182 -7.96 20.72 20.78
CA MET A 182 -8.78 21.02 21.93
C MET A 182 -8.83 19.80 22.84
N ARG A 183 -8.91 20.04 24.15
CA ARG A 183 -9.17 19.03 25.17
C ARG A 183 -10.55 19.26 25.76
N GLN A 184 -11.34 18.21 25.80
CA GLN A 184 -12.65 18.18 26.44
C GLN A 184 -12.68 17.07 27.49
N GLU A 185 -12.84 17.46 28.74
CA GLU A 185 -13.06 16.52 29.84
C GLU A 185 -14.54 16.16 29.93
N LEU A 186 -14.83 14.88 30.14
CA LEU A 186 -16.18 14.33 30.19
C LEU A 186 -16.37 13.53 31.49
N PRO A 187 -17.32 13.92 32.34
CA PRO A 187 -17.75 13.11 33.47
C PRO A 187 -18.19 11.70 33.02
N GLY A 188 -18.20 10.73 33.94
CA GLY A 188 -18.67 9.37 33.62
C GLY A 188 -20.16 9.31 33.21
N PRO A 189 -20.59 8.23 32.52
CA PRO A 189 -21.94 8.15 31.93
C PRO A 189 -23.07 8.39 32.94
N ASP A 190 -22.95 7.79 34.12
CA ASP A 190 -23.94 7.91 35.19
C ASP A 190 -24.07 9.35 35.69
N ALA A 191 -22.97 10.09 35.75
CA ALA A 191 -22.96 11.47 36.21
C ALA A 191 -23.62 12.42 35.20
N LEU A 192 -23.48 12.15 33.89
CA LEU A 192 -24.18 12.90 32.83
C LEU A 192 -25.68 12.56 32.76
N GLN A 193 -26.08 11.41 33.28
CA GLN A 193 -27.47 10.93 33.25
C GLN A 193 -28.21 11.11 34.57
N ALA A 194 -27.52 11.58 35.62
CA ALA A 194 -28.12 11.84 36.92
C ALA A 194 -29.26 12.87 36.82
N ALA A 195 -30.15 12.88 37.82
CA ALA A 195 -31.25 13.84 37.90
C ALA A 195 -30.77 15.30 37.85
N GLU A 196 -29.58 15.54 38.42
CA GLU A 196 -28.79 16.76 38.24
C GLU A 196 -27.51 16.38 37.49
N PRO A 197 -27.47 16.52 36.15
CA PRO A 197 -26.32 16.15 35.34
C PRO A 197 -25.07 16.93 35.76
N ALA A 198 -23.93 16.23 35.84
CA ALA A 198 -22.65 16.87 36.04
C ALA A 198 -22.35 17.86 34.91
N ALA A 199 -21.87 19.06 35.27
CA ALA A 199 -21.46 20.05 34.29
C ALA A 199 -20.27 19.53 33.48
N ILE A 200 -20.34 19.70 32.16
CA ILE A 200 -19.23 19.43 31.25
C ILE A 200 -18.34 20.68 31.26
N PRO A 201 -17.06 20.57 31.64
CA PRO A 201 -16.14 21.71 31.58
C PRO A 201 -16.03 22.28 30.17
N GLU A 202 -15.77 23.58 30.03
CA GLU A 202 -15.50 24.18 28.71
C GLU A 202 -14.23 23.58 28.08
N PRO A 203 -14.21 23.38 26.75
CA PRO A 203 -13.04 22.87 26.06
C PRO A 203 -11.88 23.87 26.12
N VAL A 204 -10.66 23.36 26.27
CA VAL A 204 -9.43 24.18 26.33
C VAL A 204 -8.49 23.82 25.20
N THR A 205 -7.83 24.81 24.60
CA THR A 205 -6.78 24.56 23.61
C THR A 205 -5.54 24.01 24.30
N VAL A 206 -4.96 22.92 23.80
CA VAL A 206 -3.74 22.30 24.37
C VAL A 206 -2.56 22.28 23.40
N PHE A 207 -2.81 22.48 22.09
CA PHE A 207 -1.75 22.51 21.09
C PHE A 207 -2.17 23.33 19.86
N CYS A 208 -1.32 24.23 19.39
CA CYS A 208 -1.53 25.04 18.20
C CYS A 208 -0.52 24.66 17.11
N LEU A 209 -0.99 24.40 15.88
CA LEU A 209 -0.12 24.05 14.76
C LEU A 209 0.47 25.27 14.04
N GLN A 210 1.37 24.99 13.10
CA GLN A 210 1.84 26.02 12.18
C GLN A 210 0.71 26.44 11.22
N PRO A 211 0.68 27.71 10.78
CA PRO A 211 -0.24 28.16 9.75
C PRO A 211 -0.12 27.31 8.47
N GLY A 212 -1.26 26.99 7.84
CA GLY A 212 -1.31 26.21 6.61
C GLY A 212 -1.31 24.69 6.81
N GLU A 213 -1.35 24.22 8.06
CA GLU A 213 -1.44 22.79 8.40
C GLU A 213 -2.82 22.39 8.92
N SER A 214 -3.22 21.17 8.58
CA SER A 214 -4.43 20.50 9.08
C SER A 214 -4.06 19.16 9.71
N ILE A 215 -4.75 18.75 10.76
CA ILE A 215 -4.55 17.41 11.37
C ILE A 215 -5.45 16.42 10.64
N LEU A 216 -4.86 15.33 10.16
CA LEU A 216 -5.56 14.24 9.48
C LEU A 216 -5.85 13.06 10.39
N ALA A 217 -4.92 12.74 11.28
CA ALA A 217 -5.02 11.57 12.15
C ALA A 217 -4.45 11.86 13.53
N MET A 218 -5.03 11.21 14.54
CA MET A 218 -4.60 11.27 15.92
C MET A 218 -4.65 9.87 16.53
N THR A 219 -3.69 9.53 17.39
CA THR A 219 -3.75 8.31 18.21
C THR A 219 -3.26 8.61 19.62
N MET A 220 -3.87 7.96 20.61
CA MET A 220 -3.39 8.01 21.99
C MET A 220 -2.17 7.11 22.18
N LEU A 221 -1.33 7.47 23.16
CA LEU A 221 -0.15 6.70 23.58
C LEU A 221 -0.21 6.41 25.09
N ALA A 222 0.67 5.51 25.55
CA ALA A 222 0.65 5.04 26.94
C ALA A 222 1.01 6.10 27.98
N GLY A 223 1.95 7.00 27.68
CA GLY A 223 2.32 8.07 28.61
C GLY A 223 1.16 9.02 28.91
N GLU A 224 1.14 9.59 30.12
CA GLU A 224 0.06 10.48 30.57
C GLU A 224 -0.03 11.73 29.68
N GLY A 225 -1.23 12.05 29.19
CA GLY A 225 -1.45 13.20 28.30
C GLY A 225 -0.74 13.11 26.94
N GLN A 226 -0.13 11.98 26.59
CA GLN A 226 0.60 11.82 25.33
C GLN A 226 -0.29 11.33 24.19
N PHE A 227 -0.13 11.95 23.02
CA PHE A 227 -0.79 11.56 21.78
C PHE A 227 0.09 11.94 20.58
N ALA A 228 -0.08 11.23 19.47
CA ALA A 228 0.57 11.56 18.22
C ALA A 228 -0.44 12.19 17.25
N VAL A 229 0.01 13.19 16.48
CA VAL A 229 -0.78 13.85 15.45
C VAL A 229 -0.06 13.77 14.11
N ALA A 230 -0.78 13.43 13.05
CA ALA A 230 -0.28 13.52 11.69
C ALA A 230 -0.97 14.68 10.97
N THR A 231 -0.17 15.51 10.31
CA THR A 231 -0.59 16.74 9.67
C THR A 231 -0.41 16.69 8.16
N ARG A 232 -1.15 17.53 7.47
CA ARG A 232 -0.99 17.80 6.04
C ARG A 232 -1.07 19.28 5.78
N GLN A 233 -0.12 19.77 5.00
CA GLN A 233 -0.10 21.15 4.53
C GLN A 233 -1.15 21.36 3.44
N ALA A 234 -1.62 22.60 3.28
CA ALA A 234 -2.60 22.98 2.26
C ALA A 234 -2.18 22.60 0.82
N SER A 235 -0.87 22.53 0.55
CA SER A 235 -0.31 22.05 -0.73
C SER A 235 -0.65 20.59 -1.04
N GLY A 236 -1.01 19.81 -0.02
CA GLY A 236 -1.30 18.39 -0.09
C GLY A 236 -0.07 17.49 -0.27
N ARG A 237 1.14 18.03 -0.44
CA ARG A 237 2.35 17.26 -0.76
C ARG A 237 3.30 17.05 0.42
N SER A 238 3.06 17.75 1.51
CA SER A 238 3.91 17.80 2.69
C SER A 238 3.06 17.75 3.95
N GLY A 239 3.69 17.35 5.05
CA GLY A 239 3.02 17.07 6.31
C GLY A 239 4.05 16.67 7.35
N ARG A 240 3.64 16.70 8.62
CA ARG A 240 4.49 16.36 9.75
C ARG A 240 3.78 15.33 10.61
N THR A 241 4.56 14.52 11.31
CA THR A 241 4.03 13.66 12.38
C THR A 241 4.68 14.09 13.68
N LEU A 242 3.88 14.45 14.67
CA LEU A 242 4.35 15.06 15.91
C LEU A 242 3.89 14.24 17.11
N LEU A 243 4.80 14.00 18.04
CA LEU A 243 4.48 13.54 19.39
C LEU A 243 4.17 14.77 20.25
N VAL A 244 3.01 14.77 20.92
CA VAL A 244 2.56 15.85 21.77
C VAL A 244 2.26 15.31 23.16
N THR A 245 2.71 16.04 24.18
CA THR A 245 2.34 15.84 25.57
C THR A 245 1.51 17.04 26.01
N ASP A 246 0.28 16.79 26.45
CA ASP A 246 -0.59 17.80 27.03
C ASP A 246 0.07 18.40 28.29
N SER A 247 0.48 19.66 28.18
CA SER A 247 1.12 20.43 29.26
C SER A 247 0.17 21.43 29.93
N GLY A 248 -1.13 21.32 29.63
CA GLY A 248 -2.18 22.23 30.07
C GLY A 248 -2.63 23.22 29.00
N PRO A 249 -3.58 24.11 29.36
CA PRO A 249 -4.16 25.06 28.42
C PRO A 249 -3.14 26.05 27.83
N VAL A 250 -3.22 26.25 26.52
CA VAL A 250 -2.49 27.27 25.78
C VAL A 250 -3.31 28.57 25.78
N ALA A 251 -2.67 29.68 26.13
CA ALA A 251 -3.35 30.98 26.30
C ALA A 251 -3.89 31.57 24.98
N ASP A 252 -3.11 31.49 23.90
CA ASP A 252 -3.50 31.89 22.55
C ASP A 252 -2.73 31.08 21.49
N CYS A 253 -3.26 31.00 20.27
CA CYS A 253 -2.59 30.36 19.13
C CYS A 253 -1.83 31.37 18.23
N LEU A 254 -1.34 32.49 18.79
CA LEU A 254 -0.56 33.45 18.00
C LEU A 254 0.83 32.91 17.64
N GLN A 255 1.32 31.92 18.39
CA GLN A 255 2.55 31.20 18.11
C GLN A 255 2.29 29.69 18.09
N PRO A 256 2.88 28.95 17.14
CA PRO A 256 2.78 27.49 17.12
C PRO A 256 3.36 26.87 18.39
N SER A 257 2.69 25.86 18.92
CA SER A 257 3.19 25.07 20.04
C SER A 257 4.38 24.20 19.61
N ALA A 258 5.35 24.03 20.50
CA ALA A 258 6.45 23.10 20.28
C ALA A 258 5.98 21.67 20.57
N PRO A 259 6.19 20.70 19.64
CA PRO A 259 5.92 19.30 19.92
C PRO A 259 6.92 18.74 20.93
N THR A 260 6.58 17.62 21.58
CA THR A 260 7.51 16.88 22.43
C THR A 260 8.65 16.28 21.59
N VAL A 261 8.30 15.67 20.45
CA VAL A 261 9.25 15.13 19.46
C VAL A 261 8.65 15.31 18.06
N ASP A 262 9.47 15.68 17.08
CA ASP A 262 9.10 15.61 15.67
C ASP A 262 9.45 14.21 15.14
N LEU A 263 8.44 13.46 14.72
CA LEU A 263 8.54 12.08 14.24
C LEU A 263 8.62 12.00 12.71
N SER A 264 8.63 13.14 12.01
CA SER A 264 8.48 13.20 10.55
C SER A 264 9.63 12.50 9.83
N GLU A 265 10.87 12.63 10.33
CA GLU A 265 12.04 11.96 9.75
C GLU A 265 11.92 10.44 9.80
N GLY A 266 11.39 9.88 10.89
CA GLY A 266 11.14 8.45 11.03
C GLY A 266 10.11 7.89 10.05
N PHE A 267 9.27 8.74 9.44
CA PHE A 267 8.38 8.38 8.34
C PHE A 267 8.95 8.74 6.95
N GLY A 268 10.25 9.07 6.87
CA GLY A 268 10.90 9.49 5.63
C GLY A 268 10.47 10.88 5.16
N SER A 269 9.97 11.73 6.06
CA SER A 269 9.35 13.03 5.75
C SER A 269 8.15 12.96 4.80
N VAL A 270 7.51 11.79 4.72
CA VAL A 270 6.26 11.60 3.97
C VAL A 270 5.07 11.86 4.89
N PRO A 271 4.02 12.58 4.45
CA PRO A 271 2.82 12.77 5.25
C PRO A 271 2.18 11.43 5.62
N VAL A 272 1.56 11.36 6.79
CA VAL A 272 0.89 10.15 7.30
C VAL A 272 -0.61 10.42 7.40
N ARG A 273 -1.44 9.47 6.96
CA ARG A 273 -2.91 9.64 6.96
C ARG A 273 -3.65 8.78 7.97
N LEU A 274 -2.99 7.78 8.54
CA LEU A 274 -3.51 6.93 9.62
C LEU A 274 -2.39 6.67 10.63
N LEU A 275 -2.72 6.75 11.91
CA LEU A 275 -1.80 6.46 13.01
C LEU A 275 -2.43 5.39 13.91
N VAL A 276 -1.64 4.40 14.30
CA VAL A 276 -2.02 3.34 15.22
C VAL A 276 -0.88 3.09 16.20
N SER A 277 -1.22 2.81 17.45
CA SER A 277 -0.26 2.38 18.47
C SER A 277 -0.62 1.01 19.04
N HIS A 278 0.24 0.47 19.90
CA HIS A 278 0.14 -0.91 20.38
C HIS A 278 0.19 -0.99 21.92
N PRO A 279 -0.45 -2.02 22.51
CA PRO A 279 -0.24 -2.38 23.91
C PRO A 279 1.18 -2.95 24.11
N ARG A 280 1.59 -3.19 25.35
CA ARG A 280 2.87 -3.84 25.63
C ARG A 280 2.92 -5.21 24.96
N ILE A 281 4.06 -5.53 24.33
CA ILE A 281 4.25 -6.82 23.66
C ILE A 281 5.48 -7.53 24.20
N ALA A 282 5.40 -8.85 24.30
CA ALA A 282 6.50 -9.72 24.68
C ALA A 282 6.89 -10.57 23.47
N ILE A 283 8.10 -10.34 22.95
CA ILE A 283 8.68 -11.13 21.87
C ILE A 283 9.62 -12.17 22.52
N PRO A 284 9.57 -13.45 22.12
CA PRO A 284 10.51 -14.46 22.60
C PRO A 284 11.96 -14.00 22.45
N ASP A 285 12.78 -14.23 23.48
CA ASP A 285 14.22 -13.93 23.49
C ASP A 285 14.62 -12.46 23.30
N VAL A 286 13.67 -11.52 23.37
CA VAL A 286 13.89 -10.07 23.27
C VAL A 286 13.25 -9.36 24.47
N GLU A 287 13.77 -8.18 24.85
CA GLU A 287 13.16 -7.36 25.90
C GLU A 287 11.72 -6.96 25.50
N PRO A 288 10.75 -7.04 26.42
CA PRO A 288 9.38 -6.62 26.13
C PRO A 288 9.33 -5.15 25.68
N ILE A 289 8.58 -4.89 24.62
CA ILE A 289 8.42 -3.55 24.06
C ILE A 289 7.28 -2.87 24.81
N ASN A 290 7.56 -1.70 25.38
CA ASN A 290 6.60 -0.90 26.13
C ASN A 290 5.41 -0.50 25.26
N ALA A 291 4.24 -0.40 25.88
CA ALA A 291 3.04 0.12 25.22
C ALA A 291 3.32 1.53 24.68
N GLY A 292 2.86 1.84 23.47
CA GLY A 292 3.05 3.17 22.91
C GLY A 292 4.43 3.45 22.31
N ARG A 293 5.42 2.56 22.46
CA ARG A 293 6.79 2.81 21.98
C ARG A 293 6.87 2.95 20.47
N TYR A 294 6.17 2.08 19.73
CA TYR A 294 6.09 2.18 18.28
C TYR A 294 4.79 2.86 17.87
N ILE A 295 4.92 3.84 16.98
CA ILE A 295 3.80 4.48 16.30
C ILE A 295 3.83 4.00 14.87
N PHE A 296 2.81 3.23 14.48
CA PHE A 296 2.63 2.77 13.12
C PHE A 296 1.85 3.81 12.32
N GLY A 297 2.38 4.18 11.16
CA GLY A 297 1.79 5.16 10.26
C GLY A 297 1.59 4.58 8.86
N VAL A 298 0.41 4.80 8.29
CA VAL A 298 0.17 4.61 6.85
C VAL A 298 0.57 5.89 6.14
N ARG A 299 1.61 5.81 5.30
CA ARG A 299 2.09 6.95 4.52
C ARG A 299 1.03 7.37 3.49
N ASP A 300 0.93 8.66 3.23
CA ASP A 300 -0.03 9.23 2.31
C ASP A 300 0.50 9.19 0.88
N GLU A 301 0.01 8.22 0.12
CA GLU A 301 0.41 7.99 -1.27
C GLU A 301 0.09 9.18 -2.19
N SER A 302 -0.94 9.96 -1.84
CA SER A 302 -1.35 11.11 -2.65
C SER A 302 -0.31 12.25 -2.61
N ALA A 303 0.62 12.24 -1.65
CA ALA A 303 1.68 13.23 -1.55
C ALA A 303 2.71 13.13 -2.69
N CYS A 304 2.92 11.94 -3.28
CA CYS A 304 3.88 11.73 -4.38
C CYS A 304 3.31 10.92 -5.55
N SER A 305 2.06 11.21 -5.95
CA SER A 305 1.42 10.59 -7.12
C SER A 305 1.39 9.05 -7.07
N ALA A 306 1.21 8.50 -5.87
CA ALA A 306 1.20 7.07 -5.58
C ALA A 306 2.50 6.33 -5.93
N ALA A 307 3.65 7.03 -5.93
CA ALA A 307 4.93 6.37 -6.01
C ALA A 307 5.16 5.47 -4.78
N ARG A 308 5.83 4.34 -4.99
CA ARG A 308 6.07 3.31 -3.97
C ARG A 308 6.75 3.88 -2.71
N GLU A 309 7.60 4.88 -2.88
CA GLU A 309 8.32 5.57 -1.79
C GLU A 309 7.41 6.27 -0.77
N CYS A 310 6.15 6.61 -1.12
CA CYS A 310 5.18 7.21 -0.18
C CYS A 310 4.02 6.28 0.19
N SER A 311 4.13 4.98 -0.10
CA SER A 311 3.12 4.00 0.30
C SER A 311 3.66 3.03 1.34
N GLY A 312 2.72 2.31 1.96
CA GLY A 312 3.00 1.28 2.93
C GLY A 312 3.01 1.79 4.37
N VAL A 313 3.20 0.84 5.26
CA VAL A 313 3.23 1.06 6.70
C VAL A 313 4.67 1.12 7.18
N LEU A 314 4.98 2.12 7.99
CA LEU A 314 6.19 2.17 8.81
C LEU A 314 5.84 2.29 10.28
N ALA A 315 6.78 1.92 11.13
CA ALA A 315 6.79 2.28 12.52
C ALA A 315 7.91 3.28 12.82
N VAL A 316 7.63 4.20 13.74
CA VAL A 316 8.62 5.09 14.34
C VAL A 316 8.77 4.73 15.81
N ASP A 317 10.02 4.68 16.28
CA ASP A 317 10.36 4.42 17.68
C ASP A 317 10.42 5.73 18.46
N THR A 318 9.51 5.89 19.43
CA THR A 318 9.47 7.07 20.30
C THR A 318 10.53 7.03 21.40
N GLU A 319 11.10 5.86 21.68
CA GLU A 319 12.11 5.64 22.72
C GLU A 319 13.52 5.43 22.12
N SER A 320 13.69 5.59 20.79
CA SER A 320 15.01 5.52 20.15
C SER A 320 15.94 6.64 20.62
N SER A 321 17.23 6.51 20.33
CA SER A 321 18.23 7.56 20.58
C SER A 321 18.92 7.94 19.27
N PRO A 322 18.64 9.12 18.68
CA PRO A 322 17.62 10.09 19.11
C PRO A 322 16.18 9.57 18.95
N PRO A 323 15.19 10.10 19.68
CA PRO A 323 13.78 9.71 19.54
C PRO A 323 13.21 10.05 18.16
N GLY A 324 12.20 9.30 17.71
CA GLY A 324 11.48 9.60 16.47
C GLY A 324 12.14 9.08 15.21
N GLN A 325 13.06 8.12 15.33
CA GLN A 325 13.71 7.47 14.20
C GLN A 325 12.85 6.31 13.67
N THR A 326 13.07 5.93 12.41
CA THR A 326 12.43 4.72 11.83
C THR A 326 12.74 3.55 12.77
N ALA A 327 11.71 2.82 13.19
CA ALA A 327 11.87 1.70 14.10
C ALA A 327 12.79 0.65 13.46
N ARG A 328 13.55 -0.06 14.29
CA ARG A 328 14.51 -1.07 13.82
C ARG A 328 13.95 -2.46 14.05
N ASP A 329 14.04 -3.30 13.03
CA ASP A 329 13.61 -4.69 13.14
C ASP A 329 14.58 -5.52 13.99
N LEU A 330 14.29 -6.82 14.14
CA LEU A 330 15.09 -7.73 14.96
C LEU A 330 16.55 -7.90 14.51
N SER A 331 16.90 -7.50 13.28
CA SER A 331 18.31 -7.47 12.83
C SER A 331 19.06 -6.20 13.20
N GLY A 332 18.37 -5.20 13.76
CA GLY A 332 18.89 -3.86 14.01
C GLY A 332 18.83 -2.93 12.79
N ALA A 333 18.34 -3.41 11.64
CA ALA A 333 18.15 -2.58 10.45
C ALA A 333 16.92 -1.68 10.57
N PRO A 334 16.93 -0.46 10.00
CA PRO A 334 15.71 0.33 9.85
C PRO A 334 14.62 -0.48 9.15
N MET A 335 13.40 -0.44 9.70
CA MET A 335 12.22 -1.09 9.15
C MET A 335 12.02 -0.65 7.69
N LEU A 336 11.82 -1.63 6.82
CA LEU A 336 11.40 -1.38 5.45
C LEU A 336 9.88 -1.16 5.41
N PRO A 337 9.37 -0.25 4.55
CA PRO A 337 7.93 -0.11 4.36
C PRO A 337 7.25 -1.44 4.05
N ILE A 338 6.19 -1.73 4.80
CA ILE A 338 5.34 -2.89 4.56
C ILE A 338 4.31 -2.50 3.51
N PHE A 339 4.41 -3.12 2.34
CA PHE A 339 3.56 -2.83 1.20
C PHE A 339 2.35 -3.77 1.15
N PRO A 340 1.18 -3.27 0.72
CA PRO A 340 0.10 -4.16 0.34
C PRO A 340 0.48 -4.95 -0.91
N ALA A 341 -0.16 -6.11 -1.14
CA ALA A 341 0.02 -6.88 -2.38
C ALA A 341 -0.37 -6.10 -3.65
N GLY A 342 -1.18 -5.04 -3.47
CA GLY A 342 -1.53 -4.05 -4.46
C GLY A 342 -2.58 -3.09 -3.87
N GLY A 343 -2.97 -2.07 -4.63
CA GLY A 343 -3.91 -1.06 -4.16
C GLY A 343 -3.33 -0.17 -3.06
N LEU A 344 -4.19 0.62 -2.42
CA LEU A 344 -3.81 1.52 -1.33
C LEU A 344 -4.30 0.95 0.00
N PRO A 345 -3.53 1.02 1.11
CA PRO A 345 -4.02 0.60 2.42
C PRO A 345 -5.28 1.37 2.83
N THR A 346 -6.35 0.68 3.21
CA THR A 346 -7.62 1.33 3.59
C THR A 346 -7.86 1.33 5.10
N GLY A 347 -7.10 0.53 5.84
CA GLY A 347 -7.12 0.49 7.29
C GLY A 347 -5.85 -0.16 7.83
N LEU A 348 -5.67 -0.07 9.15
CA LEU A 348 -4.59 -0.74 9.86
C LEU A 348 -5.07 -1.08 11.27
N ALA A 349 -4.90 -2.34 11.68
CA ALA A 349 -5.08 -2.77 13.05
C ALA A 349 -3.86 -3.55 13.52
N LEU A 350 -3.54 -3.43 14.82
CA LEU A 350 -2.51 -4.19 15.49
C LEU A 350 -3.17 -5.11 16.51
N VAL A 351 -2.89 -6.41 16.41
CA VAL A 351 -3.52 -7.45 17.22
C VAL A 351 -2.44 -8.12 18.06
N PRO A 352 -2.42 -7.92 19.39
CA PRO A 352 -1.42 -8.58 20.24
C PRO A 352 -1.67 -10.10 20.29
N ASP A 353 -0.62 -10.92 20.44
CA ASP A 353 -0.71 -12.37 20.70
C ASP A 353 -1.72 -13.14 19.81
N ALA A 354 -1.70 -12.88 18.51
CA ALA A 354 -2.66 -13.45 17.57
C ALA A 354 -2.20 -14.84 17.07
N PRO A 355 -3.03 -15.90 17.15
CA PRO A 355 -2.73 -17.19 16.55
C PRO A 355 -3.05 -17.18 15.05
N LEU A 356 -2.09 -17.60 14.25
CA LEU A 356 -2.22 -17.77 12.81
C LEU A 356 -2.13 -19.24 12.41
N ARG A 357 -2.79 -19.55 11.30
CA ARG A 357 -2.53 -20.75 10.52
C ARG A 357 -1.62 -20.38 9.35
N ILE A 358 -0.51 -21.09 9.20
CA ILE A 358 0.48 -20.90 8.13
C ILE A 358 0.58 -22.21 7.34
N VAL A 359 0.44 -22.14 6.02
CA VAL A 359 0.78 -23.27 5.14
C VAL A 359 2.24 -23.11 4.72
N LEU A 360 3.04 -24.17 4.67
CA LEU A 360 4.42 -24.11 4.18
C LEU A 360 4.48 -24.49 2.70
N ASP A 361 5.62 -24.26 2.04
CA ASP A 361 5.80 -24.57 0.61
C ASP A 361 5.58 -26.06 0.27
N ASP A 362 5.85 -26.96 1.20
CA ASP A 362 5.63 -28.40 1.06
C ASP A 362 4.16 -28.82 1.27
N GLY A 363 3.28 -27.84 1.54
CA GLY A 363 1.86 -28.05 1.83
C GLY A 363 1.56 -28.47 3.27
N SER A 364 2.57 -28.63 4.12
CA SER A 364 2.36 -28.84 5.56
C SER A 364 1.73 -27.60 6.20
N VAL A 365 1.03 -27.78 7.32
CA VAL A 365 0.26 -26.72 7.96
C VAL A 365 0.74 -26.58 9.40
N LEU A 366 1.21 -25.38 9.73
CA LEU A 366 1.44 -24.94 11.11
C LEU A 366 0.18 -24.23 11.61
N ASN A 367 -0.47 -24.83 12.60
CA ASN A 367 -1.64 -24.21 13.25
C ASN A 367 -1.19 -23.52 14.55
N ASP A 368 -1.94 -22.48 14.94
CA ASP A 368 -1.74 -21.75 16.19
C ASP A 368 -0.33 -21.16 16.38
N VAL A 369 0.28 -20.72 15.28
CA VAL A 369 1.53 -19.93 15.34
C VAL A 369 1.20 -18.58 15.96
N ARG A 370 1.67 -18.34 17.19
CA ARG A 370 1.43 -17.09 17.91
C ARG A 370 2.36 -15.99 17.41
N VAL A 371 1.77 -14.91 16.93
CA VAL A 371 2.46 -13.69 16.51
C VAL A 371 2.32 -12.67 17.63
N PRO A 372 3.42 -12.20 18.26
CA PRO A 372 3.36 -11.27 19.40
C PRO A 372 2.58 -10.00 19.11
N LEU A 373 2.71 -9.47 17.89
CA LEU A 373 1.91 -8.36 17.38
C LEU A 373 1.68 -8.55 15.89
N LEU A 374 0.44 -8.83 15.52
CA LEU A 374 0.01 -9.03 14.13
C LEU A 374 -0.51 -7.71 13.57
N GLY A 375 0.05 -7.27 12.44
CA GLY A 375 -0.53 -6.20 11.63
C GLY A 375 -1.56 -6.74 10.65
N VAL A 376 -2.73 -6.12 10.59
CA VAL A 376 -3.78 -6.40 9.60
C VAL A 376 -3.99 -5.16 8.75
N MET A 377 -3.71 -5.25 7.46
CA MET A 377 -3.78 -4.13 6.52
C MET A 377 -4.65 -4.49 5.32
N PRO A 378 -5.95 -4.12 5.34
CA PRO A 378 -6.81 -4.19 4.18
C PRO A 378 -6.40 -3.14 3.13
N SER A 379 -6.67 -3.44 1.86
CA SER A 379 -6.27 -2.61 0.71
C SER A 379 -7.43 -2.41 -0.26
N SER A 380 -7.41 -1.27 -0.98
CA SER A 380 -8.50 -0.81 -1.85
C SER A 380 -8.83 -1.71 -3.04
N ASN A 381 -8.02 -2.74 -3.30
CA ASN A 381 -8.21 -3.74 -4.35
C ASN A 381 -8.72 -5.09 -3.80
N GLY A 382 -9.12 -5.14 -2.52
CA GLY A 382 -9.70 -6.33 -1.90
C GLY A 382 -8.70 -7.25 -1.19
N TYR A 383 -7.40 -6.99 -1.30
CA TYR A 383 -6.39 -7.76 -0.56
C TYR A 383 -6.32 -7.34 0.90
N ILE A 384 -6.13 -8.33 1.77
CA ILE A 384 -5.80 -8.14 3.18
C ILE A 384 -4.42 -8.71 3.41
N THR A 385 -3.46 -7.84 3.73
CA THR A 385 -2.09 -8.22 4.05
C THR A 385 -1.95 -8.39 5.57
N LEU A 386 -1.39 -9.53 5.98
CA LEU A 386 -0.95 -9.77 7.34
C LEU A 386 0.58 -9.64 7.41
N PHE A 387 1.08 -9.06 8.50
CA PHE A 387 2.52 -8.90 8.72
C PHE A 387 2.89 -8.99 10.19
N SER A 388 4.16 -9.27 10.49
CA SER A 388 4.65 -9.28 11.87
C SER A 388 5.02 -7.85 12.27
N ALA A 389 4.11 -7.19 12.98
CA ALA A 389 4.36 -5.86 13.52
C ALA A 389 5.34 -5.91 14.71
N GLY A 390 5.44 -7.05 15.40
CA GLY A 390 6.43 -7.28 16.45
C GLY A 390 7.85 -7.34 15.89
N ASP A 391 8.04 -8.05 14.77
CA ASP A 391 9.34 -8.15 14.10
C ASP A 391 9.61 -6.98 13.15
N LEU A 392 8.64 -6.08 12.99
CA LEU A 392 8.66 -4.94 12.06
C LEU A 392 8.94 -5.36 10.61
N ARG A 393 8.36 -6.49 10.19
CA ARG A 393 8.62 -7.12 8.88
C ARG A 393 7.36 -7.71 8.26
N GLN A 394 7.39 -7.86 6.94
CA GLN A 394 6.47 -8.75 6.24
C GLN A 394 6.73 -10.20 6.65
N PHE A 395 5.71 -11.05 6.60
CA PHE A 395 5.94 -12.48 6.68
C PHE A 395 6.68 -12.96 5.43
N ASP A 396 7.62 -13.89 5.61
CA ASP A 396 8.09 -14.73 4.52
C ASP A 396 7.74 -16.18 4.86
N LEU A 397 6.73 -16.68 4.15
CA LEU A 397 6.16 -18.01 4.37
C LEU A 397 6.80 -19.07 3.47
N SER A 398 7.80 -18.66 2.67
CA SER A 398 8.52 -19.51 1.74
C SER A 398 9.89 -19.86 2.33
N GLY A 399 10.30 -21.12 2.17
CA GLY A 399 11.68 -21.56 2.40
C GLY A 399 12.55 -21.44 1.14
N ALA A 400 12.00 -20.93 0.03
CA ALA A 400 12.73 -20.76 -1.20
C ALA A 400 13.62 -19.52 -1.16
N ALA A 401 14.90 -19.70 -1.44
CA ALA A 401 15.83 -18.60 -1.65
C ALA A 401 15.56 -17.86 -2.98
N ALA A 402 16.06 -16.63 -3.08
CA ALA A 402 16.13 -15.90 -4.33
C ALA A 402 16.87 -16.73 -5.38
N ARG A 403 16.28 -16.88 -6.58
CA ARG A 403 16.83 -17.74 -7.64
C ARG A 403 16.62 -17.16 -9.02
N ALA A 404 17.51 -17.53 -9.93
CA ALA A 404 17.37 -17.29 -11.35
C ALA A 404 17.31 -18.62 -12.09
N THR A 405 16.41 -18.71 -13.06
CA THR A 405 16.33 -19.85 -13.99
C THR A 405 16.51 -19.34 -15.41
N VAL A 406 17.27 -20.08 -16.21
CA VAL A 406 17.52 -19.76 -17.61
C VAL A 406 17.10 -20.96 -18.43
N THR A 407 16.26 -20.73 -19.43
CA THR A 407 15.88 -21.76 -20.42
C THR A 407 16.18 -21.24 -21.81
N LEU A 408 16.84 -22.04 -22.64
CA LEU A 408 17.00 -21.73 -24.05
C LEU A 408 15.77 -22.24 -24.82
N LEU A 409 15.17 -21.36 -25.60
CA LEU A 409 14.01 -21.63 -26.43
C LEU A 409 14.36 -21.33 -27.89
N ASP A 410 13.83 -22.12 -28.82
CA ASP A 410 13.97 -21.84 -30.25
C ASP A 410 13.02 -20.71 -30.70
N SER A 411 13.07 -20.40 -32.00
CA SER A 411 12.15 -19.40 -32.59
C SER A 411 10.66 -19.74 -32.46
N ASN A 412 10.29 -21.00 -32.20
CA ASN A 412 8.92 -21.50 -32.01
C ASN A 412 8.54 -21.67 -30.51
N GLU A 413 9.36 -21.15 -29.59
CA GLU A 413 9.18 -21.26 -28.13
C GLU A 413 9.30 -22.70 -27.59
N LEU A 414 10.02 -23.58 -28.30
CA LEU A 414 10.30 -24.93 -27.85
C LEU A 414 11.65 -25.01 -27.10
N PRO A 415 11.74 -25.71 -25.95
CA PRO A 415 13.00 -25.88 -25.24
C PRO A 415 14.10 -26.55 -26.08
N VAL A 416 15.30 -25.97 -26.07
CA VAL A 416 16.49 -26.50 -26.73
C VAL A 416 17.51 -26.88 -25.66
N VAL A 417 18.04 -28.11 -25.75
CA VAL A 417 19.13 -28.58 -24.89
C VAL A 417 20.43 -28.39 -25.66
N ILE A 418 21.37 -27.64 -25.08
CA ILE A 418 22.72 -27.46 -25.60
C ILE A 418 23.75 -27.95 -24.58
N GLU A 419 24.90 -28.45 -25.03
CA GLU A 419 25.92 -29.00 -24.13
C GLU A 419 26.55 -27.95 -23.19
N THR A 420 26.45 -26.66 -23.55
CA THR A 420 26.92 -25.53 -22.75
C THR A 420 25.75 -24.86 -22.03
N ALA A 421 25.31 -25.43 -20.91
CA ALA A 421 24.14 -24.94 -20.17
C ALA A 421 24.36 -23.59 -19.44
N ASP A 422 25.61 -23.18 -19.20
CA ASP A 422 25.95 -22.02 -18.36
C ASP A 422 26.36 -20.78 -19.17
N LEU A 423 25.67 -20.51 -20.29
CA LEU A 423 25.99 -19.35 -21.12
C LEU A 423 25.42 -18.04 -20.59
N VAL A 424 24.40 -18.08 -19.72
CA VAL A 424 23.81 -16.88 -19.12
C VAL A 424 24.02 -16.90 -17.62
N THR A 425 24.62 -15.84 -17.09
CA THR A 425 24.83 -15.61 -15.66
C THR A 425 23.88 -14.51 -15.18
N VAL A 426 23.24 -14.76 -14.05
CA VAL A 426 22.47 -13.77 -13.31
C VAL A 426 23.08 -13.68 -11.92
N THR A 427 23.71 -12.56 -11.56
CA THR A 427 24.42 -12.46 -10.28
C THR A 427 24.45 -11.03 -9.73
N GLN A 428 24.45 -10.92 -8.40
CA GLN A 428 24.76 -9.69 -7.66
C GLN A 428 26.23 -9.68 -7.19
N ASP A 429 26.94 -10.81 -7.25
CA ASP A 429 28.39 -10.85 -7.03
C ASP A 429 29.11 -11.17 -8.35
N PRO A 430 29.68 -10.15 -9.03
CA PRO A 430 30.37 -10.35 -10.31
C PRO A 430 31.76 -10.99 -10.16
N THR A 431 32.27 -11.15 -8.93
CA THR A 431 33.57 -11.78 -8.69
C THR A 431 33.48 -13.31 -8.69
N LEU A 432 32.28 -13.83 -8.46
CA LEU A 432 31.99 -15.26 -8.46
C LEU A 432 31.49 -15.70 -9.83
N GLN A 433 31.94 -16.86 -10.30
CA GLN A 433 31.50 -17.45 -11.57
C GLN A 433 30.17 -18.24 -11.43
N SER A 434 29.38 -17.91 -10.41
CA SER A 434 28.12 -18.57 -10.08
C SER A 434 27.00 -17.55 -9.91
N THR A 435 25.75 -17.99 -10.07
CA THR A 435 24.55 -17.23 -9.70
C THR A 435 24.55 -16.98 -8.20
N VAL A 436 24.78 -15.73 -7.77
CA VAL A 436 24.68 -15.30 -6.37
C VAL A 436 23.64 -14.21 -6.28
N LEU A 437 22.63 -14.44 -5.45
CA LEU A 437 21.47 -13.58 -5.28
C LEU A 437 21.25 -13.35 -3.77
N TYR A 438 21.12 -12.10 -3.37
CA TYR A 438 20.88 -11.70 -1.99
C TYR A 438 19.38 -11.62 -1.75
N GLU A 439 18.88 -12.54 -0.92
CA GLU A 439 17.47 -12.59 -0.50
C GLU A 439 16.98 -11.23 -0.03
N GLY A 440 15.73 -10.90 -0.38
CA GLY A 440 15.12 -9.61 -0.03
C GLY A 440 15.57 -8.41 -0.84
N SER A 441 16.56 -8.54 -1.72
CA SER A 441 16.96 -7.46 -2.65
C SER A 441 16.64 -7.73 -4.13
N VAL A 442 16.29 -8.98 -4.46
CA VAL A 442 16.08 -9.43 -5.84
C VAL A 442 14.62 -9.23 -6.28
N PRO A 443 14.34 -8.37 -7.27
CA PRO A 443 12.98 -8.23 -7.78
C PRO A 443 12.57 -9.44 -8.63
N ASN A 444 11.29 -9.75 -8.64
CA ASN A 444 10.72 -10.68 -9.61
C ASN A 444 10.83 -10.06 -11.01
N GLY A 445 11.22 -10.86 -12.01
CA GLY A 445 11.34 -10.37 -13.37
C GLY A 445 11.49 -11.48 -14.41
N PHE A 446 11.01 -11.19 -15.61
CA PHE A 446 11.17 -12.06 -16.77
C PHE A 446 11.84 -11.28 -17.91
N TYR A 447 12.89 -11.88 -18.48
CA TYR A 447 13.74 -11.25 -19.47
C TYR A 447 13.98 -12.19 -20.64
N ARG A 448 13.98 -11.65 -21.86
CA ARG A 448 14.25 -12.38 -23.10
C ARG A 448 15.53 -11.87 -23.72
N ILE A 449 16.54 -12.74 -23.86
CA ILE A 449 17.78 -12.43 -24.56
C ILE A 449 17.77 -13.15 -25.92
N ILE A 450 17.63 -12.42 -27.02
CA ILE A 450 17.43 -13.00 -28.35
C ILE A 450 18.74 -12.94 -29.15
N TYR A 451 19.18 -14.09 -29.68
CA TYR A 451 20.35 -14.16 -30.54
C TYR A 451 20.04 -13.63 -31.95
N GLN A 452 20.87 -12.69 -32.41
CA GLN A 452 20.67 -11.96 -33.68
C GLN A 452 19.24 -11.42 -33.84
N GLY A 453 18.67 -10.94 -32.74
CA GLY A 453 17.37 -10.28 -32.74
C GLY A 453 17.39 -8.97 -33.52
N GLY A 454 16.24 -8.61 -34.10
CA GLY A 454 16.06 -7.33 -34.77
C GLY A 454 16.17 -6.17 -33.79
N LEU A 455 16.82 -5.09 -34.22
CA LEU A 455 16.92 -3.87 -33.43
C LEU A 455 15.59 -3.10 -33.48
N PRO A 456 15.11 -2.54 -32.35
CA PRO A 456 13.82 -1.85 -32.31
C PRO A 456 13.72 -0.73 -33.35
N GLY A 457 12.64 -0.76 -34.14
CA GLY A 457 12.38 0.23 -35.19
C GLY A 457 13.32 0.18 -36.40
N LEU A 458 14.26 -0.77 -36.46
CA LEU A 458 15.12 -1.01 -37.63
C LEU A 458 14.71 -2.28 -38.39
N SER A 459 13.41 -2.61 -38.37
CA SER A 459 12.83 -3.72 -39.11
C SER A 459 12.09 -3.23 -40.35
N SER A 460 12.16 -4.02 -41.43
CA SER A 460 11.43 -3.76 -42.68
C SER A 460 11.58 -2.34 -43.25
N LEU A 461 12.78 -1.77 -43.10
CA LEU A 461 13.11 -0.45 -43.61
C LEU A 461 13.19 -0.45 -45.14
N PRO A 462 12.78 0.63 -45.81
CA PRO A 462 12.81 0.72 -47.27
C PRO A 462 14.26 0.77 -47.77
N ARG A 463 14.53 0.02 -48.84
CA ARG A 463 15.81 0.03 -49.55
C ARG A 463 15.64 0.63 -50.94
N ASP A 464 16.56 1.54 -51.30
CA ASP A 464 16.64 2.09 -52.64
C ASP A 464 17.37 1.10 -53.57
N LEU A 465 16.72 0.71 -54.67
CA LEU A 465 17.31 -0.21 -55.65
C LEU A 465 18.21 0.49 -56.67
N ASP A 466 18.05 1.81 -56.85
CA ASP A 466 18.93 2.63 -57.70
C ASP A 466 20.25 2.95 -56.98
N ALA A 467 20.24 2.91 -55.64
CA ALA A 467 21.40 2.97 -54.77
C ALA A 467 21.45 1.73 -53.84
N PRO A 468 21.70 0.51 -54.38
CA PRO A 468 21.45 -0.76 -53.70
C PRO A 468 22.32 -1.04 -52.47
N ARG A 469 23.35 -0.23 -52.22
CA ARG A 469 24.25 -0.26 -51.06
C ARG A 469 23.93 0.80 -50.01
N THR A 470 22.92 1.63 -50.24
CA THR A 470 22.53 2.70 -49.30
C THR A 470 21.47 2.17 -48.35
N PHE A 471 21.86 2.00 -47.08
CA PHE A 471 21.00 1.58 -45.99
C PHE A 471 20.92 2.70 -44.97
N GLU A 472 19.76 3.31 -44.80
CA GLU A 472 19.60 4.49 -43.95
C GLU A 472 18.36 4.39 -43.06
N ALA A 473 18.45 4.95 -41.86
CA ALA A 473 17.36 5.05 -40.89
C ALA A 473 17.41 6.38 -40.15
N GLU A 474 16.33 6.74 -39.47
CA GLU A 474 16.32 7.91 -38.57
C GLU A 474 17.29 7.68 -37.40
N ALA A 475 18.10 8.70 -37.09
CA ALA A 475 19.15 8.61 -36.07
C ALA A 475 18.61 8.26 -34.68
N THR A 476 17.40 8.70 -34.35
CA THR A 476 16.73 8.41 -33.07
C THR A 476 16.45 6.92 -32.88
N VAL A 477 16.13 6.21 -33.96
CA VAL A 477 15.81 4.78 -33.95
C VAL A 477 17.07 3.94 -34.12
N ALA A 478 18.05 4.47 -34.86
CA ALA A 478 19.33 3.81 -35.11
C ALA A 478 20.35 3.92 -33.96
N ALA A 479 19.99 4.57 -32.84
CA ALA A 479 20.89 4.82 -31.72
C ALA A 479 21.53 3.54 -31.13
N SER A 480 20.84 2.39 -31.24
CA SER A 480 21.34 1.10 -30.76
C SER A 480 22.16 0.30 -31.79
N ALA A 481 22.29 0.77 -33.02
CA ALA A 481 23.05 0.09 -34.08
C ALA A 481 24.54 0.47 -34.04
N ARG A 482 25.42 -0.48 -34.37
CA ARG A 482 26.88 -0.32 -34.32
C ARG A 482 27.58 -1.13 -35.41
N ALA A 483 28.87 -0.86 -35.60
CA ALA A 483 29.72 -1.73 -36.40
C ALA A 483 29.69 -3.18 -35.87
N GLY A 484 29.70 -4.15 -36.79
CA GLY A 484 29.56 -5.58 -36.52
C GLY A 484 28.12 -6.10 -36.59
N ASP A 485 27.11 -5.21 -36.58
CA ASP A 485 25.70 -5.58 -36.76
C ASP A 485 25.42 -6.13 -38.15
N LEU A 486 24.28 -6.80 -38.30
CA LEU A 486 23.94 -7.52 -39.53
C LEU A 486 22.76 -6.85 -40.21
N ILE A 487 22.92 -6.49 -41.48
CA ILE A 487 21.82 -6.13 -42.36
C ILE A 487 21.33 -7.40 -43.04
N VAL A 488 20.04 -7.68 -42.88
CA VAL A 488 19.34 -8.77 -43.59
C VAL A 488 18.41 -8.14 -44.60
N LEU A 489 18.62 -8.45 -45.87
CA LEU A 489 17.73 -8.01 -46.94
C LEU A 489 16.49 -8.88 -46.98
N GLU A 490 15.33 -8.25 -47.19
CA GLU A 490 14.04 -8.93 -47.13
C GLU A 490 13.08 -8.42 -48.21
N GLY A 491 12.22 -9.33 -48.68
CA GLY A 491 11.05 -9.07 -49.50
C GLY A 491 9.79 -9.47 -48.74
N THR A 492 8.64 -9.50 -49.40
CA THR A 492 7.36 -9.84 -48.76
C THR A 492 7.37 -11.24 -48.14
N ASP A 493 7.97 -12.23 -48.81
CA ASP A 493 7.99 -13.64 -48.37
C ASP A 493 9.38 -14.29 -48.48
N VAL A 494 10.44 -13.50 -48.69
CA VAL A 494 11.79 -13.99 -48.93
C VAL A 494 12.79 -13.24 -48.08
N LEU A 495 13.68 -13.95 -47.40
CA LEU A 495 14.83 -13.41 -46.68
C LEU A 495 16.12 -13.77 -47.43
N CYS A 496 17.04 -12.82 -47.52
CA CYS A 496 18.36 -13.10 -48.06
C CYS A 496 19.12 -14.04 -47.11
N ALA A 497 19.73 -15.08 -47.69
CA ALA A 497 20.53 -16.05 -46.93
C ALA A 497 21.89 -15.51 -46.49
N VAL A 498 22.36 -14.41 -47.10
CA VAL A 498 23.64 -13.77 -46.80
C VAL A 498 23.40 -12.52 -45.98
N ASP A 499 24.00 -12.48 -44.79
CA ASP A 499 24.02 -11.29 -43.95
C ASP A 499 25.08 -10.32 -44.45
N LEU A 500 24.80 -9.02 -44.38
CA LEU A 500 25.74 -7.96 -44.72
C LEU A 500 26.22 -7.27 -43.43
N PRO A 501 27.48 -7.51 -42.98
CA PRO A 501 27.99 -6.88 -41.76
C PRO A 501 28.19 -5.38 -41.93
N ILE A 502 27.74 -4.62 -40.94
CA ILE A 502 27.91 -3.17 -40.86
C ILE A 502 29.37 -2.88 -40.47
N THR A 503 30.08 -2.10 -41.27
CA THR A 503 31.45 -1.67 -40.99
C THR A 503 31.48 -0.38 -40.16
N SER A 504 30.55 0.53 -40.40
CA SER A 504 30.42 1.81 -39.69
C SER A 504 28.98 2.31 -39.72
N VAL A 505 28.62 3.11 -38.71
CA VAL A 505 27.35 3.84 -38.63
C VAL A 505 27.68 5.33 -38.70
N GLU A 506 27.26 5.98 -39.79
CA GLU A 506 27.72 7.32 -40.14
C GLU A 506 26.54 8.30 -40.24
N PRO A 507 26.64 9.51 -39.68
CA PRO A 507 25.59 10.52 -39.86
C PRO A 507 25.53 10.98 -41.31
N VAL A 508 24.32 11.12 -41.85
CA VAL A 508 24.12 11.65 -43.21
C VAL A 508 24.04 13.17 -43.14
N ALA A 509 25.06 13.84 -43.69
CA ALA A 509 25.22 15.29 -43.62
C ALA A 509 23.95 16.04 -44.08
N GLY A 510 23.52 17.00 -43.25
CA GLY A 510 22.33 17.83 -43.55
C GLY A 510 20.99 17.15 -43.32
N THR A 511 20.95 15.96 -42.69
CA THR A 511 19.71 15.22 -42.39
C THR A 511 19.70 14.70 -40.95
N SER A 512 18.55 14.20 -40.47
CA SER A 512 18.40 13.47 -39.21
C SER A 512 18.71 11.97 -39.32
N ARG A 513 19.27 11.51 -40.45
CA ARG A 513 19.45 10.09 -40.75
C ARG A 513 20.88 9.64 -40.49
N VAL A 514 21.02 8.34 -40.26
CA VAL A 514 22.32 7.66 -40.27
C VAL A 514 22.34 6.62 -41.38
N ARG A 515 23.53 6.37 -41.90
CA ARG A 515 23.83 5.36 -42.91
C ARG A 515 24.59 4.21 -42.27
N PHE A 516 24.17 3.00 -42.60
CA PHE A 516 24.87 1.77 -42.26
C PHE A 516 25.77 1.39 -43.44
N ALA A 517 27.07 1.57 -43.28
CA ALA A 517 28.03 1.20 -44.31
C ALA A 517 28.34 -0.30 -44.24
N ILE A 518 28.55 -0.92 -45.40
CA ILE A 518 29.06 -2.29 -45.54
C ILE A 518 30.41 -2.23 -46.27
N ALA A 519 31.26 -3.25 -46.11
CA ALA A 519 32.58 -3.26 -46.74
C ALA A 519 32.49 -3.18 -48.28
N ASP A 520 33.39 -2.44 -48.92
CA ASP A 520 33.37 -2.26 -50.39
C ASP A 520 33.49 -3.59 -51.15
N ALA A 521 34.26 -4.53 -50.59
CA ALA A 521 34.46 -5.88 -51.12
C ALA A 521 33.25 -6.82 -50.87
N GLN A 522 32.27 -6.41 -50.06
CA GLN A 522 31.08 -7.21 -49.80
C GLN A 522 30.12 -7.12 -50.99
N GLU A 523 30.00 -8.21 -51.75
CA GLU A 523 29.01 -8.32 -52.82
C GLU A 523 27.62 -8.64 -52.26
N ILE A 524 26.59 -7.99 -52.81
CA ILE A 524 25.19 -8.34 -52.55
C ILE A 524 24.85 -9.47 -53.53
N PRO A 525 24.44 -10.66 -53.06
CA PRO A 525 24.11 -11.77 -53.95
C PRO A 525 23.06 -11.37 -54.98
N THR A 526 23.19 -11.87 -56.21
CA THR A 526 22.25 -11.62 -57.32
C THR A 526 20.81 -11.89 -56.92
N ASP A 527 20.61 -12.93 -56.11
CA ASP A 527 19.31 -13.43 -55.69
C ASP A 527 18.67 -12.53 -54.61
N CYS A 528 19.47 -11.66 -53.97
CA CYS A 528 19.03 -10.68 -52.98
C CYS A 528 18.99 -9.25 -53.53
N ALA A 529 19.47 -9.02 -54.76
CA ALA A 529 19.61 -7.69 -55.33
C ALA A 529 18.26 -6.99 -55.52
N SER A 530 17.19 -7.75 -55.81
CA SER A 530 15.83 -7.24 -56.03
C SER A 530 15.01 -7.02 -54.74
N LEU A 531 15.54 -7.39 -53.57
CA LEU A 531 14.83 -7.25 -52.30
C LEU A 531 14.76 -5.78 -51.88
N THR A 532 13.53 -5.28 -51.68
CA THR A 532 13.21 -3.85 -51.50
C THR A 532 13.24 -3.37 -50.05
N ARG A 533 13.48 -4.27 -49.09
CA ARG A 533 13.51 -3.93 -47.67
C ARG A 533 14.75 -4.49 -47.00
N PHE A 534 15.07 -3.97 -45.83
CA PHE A 534 16.12 -4.50 -44.98
C PHE A 534 15.77 -4.38 -43.50
N THR A 535 16.35 -5.26 -42.70
CA THR A 535 16.27 -5.26 -41.25
C THR A 535 17.68 -5.25 -40.66
N VAL A 536 17.93 -4.40 -39.66
CA VAL A 536 19.19 -4.41 -38.90
C VAL A 536 19.04 -5.29 -37.66
N ARG A 537 19.96 -6.23 -37.48
CA ARG A 537 20.01 -7.18 -36.36
C ARG A 537 21.29 -7.03 -35.58
N ALA A 538 21.24 -7.37 -34.31
CA ALA A 538 22.44 -7.43 -33.48
C ALA A 538 23.44 -8.46 -34.04
N GLY A 539 24.71 -8.07 -34.11
CA GLY A 539 25.79 -8.92 -34.62
C GLY A 539 27.13 -8.65 -33.96
N GLY A 540 28.18 -9.22 -34.54
CA GLY A 540 29.56 -9.04 -34.10
C GLY A 540 29.80 -9.53 -32.67
N ASP A 541 30.54 -8.73 -31.89
CA ASP A 541 30.93 -9.06 -30.50
C ASP A 541 29.76 -8.95 -29.50
N GLN A 542 28.62 -8.38 -29.93
CA GLN A 542 27.42 -8.23 -29.11
C GLN A 542 26.17 -8.62 -29.91
N PRO A 543 26.03 -9.94 -30.21
CA PRO A 543 25.00 -10.46 -31.10
C PRO A 543 23.64 -10.63 -30.42
N PHE A 544 23.51 -10.26 -29.15
CA PHE A 544 22.28 -10.41 -28.37
C PHE A 544 21.58 -9.07 -28.15
N VAL A 545 20.25 -9.15 -28.05
CA VAL A 545 19.37 -8.05 -27.62
C VAL A 545 18.55 -8.53 -26.43
N LEU A 546 18.40 -7.67 -25.43
CA LEU A 546 17.67 -7.95 -24.21
C LEU A 546 16.35 -7.16 -24.18
N PHE A 547 15.28 -7.88 -23.89
CA PHE A 547 13.94 -7.33 -23.71
C PHE A 547 13.38 -7.73 -22.34
N ASP A 548 12.50 -6.90 -21.78
CA ASP A 548 11.68 -7.28 -20.63
C ASP A 548 10.49 -8.16 -21.04
N GLU A 549 9.64 -8.48 -20.05
CA GLU A 549 8.41 -9.24 -20.24
C GLU A 549 7.44 -8.56 -21.23
N ALA A 550 7.34 -7.23 -21.18
CA ALA A 550 6.47 -6.41 -22.02
C ALA A 550 6.99 -6.25 -23.46
N GLY A 551 8.20 -6.75 -23.76
CA GLY A 551 8.84 -6.59 -25.07
C GLY A 551 9.52 -5.23 -25.25
N THR A 552 9.71 -4.47 -24.17
CA THR A 552 10.51 -3.25 -24.17
C THR A 552 11.97 -3.63 -24.33
N PHE A 553 12.64 -2.99 -25.28
CA PHE A 553 14.08 -3.15 -25.44
C PHE A 553 14.82 -2.49 -24.28
N LEU A 554 15.65 -3.27 -23.60
CA LEU A 554 16.42 -2.82 -22.44
C LEU A 554 17.87 -2.51 -22.81
N SER A 555 18.55 -3.44 -23.49
CA SER A 555 19.98 -3.30 -23.77
C SER A 555 20.46 -4.26 -24.86
N ARG A 556 21.65 -3.97 -25.40
CA ARG A 556 22.46 -4.90 -26.21
C ARG A 556 23.76 -5.31 -25.55
N ASP A 557 24.15 -4.60 -24.50
CA ASP A 557 25.44 -4.77 -23.85
C ASP A 557 25.31 -5.82 -22.77
N VAL A 558 25.09 -7.05 -23.23
CA VAL A 558 24.85 -8.22 -22.38
C VAL A 558 25.82 -9.35 -22.68
N THR A 559 26.72 -9.23 -23.66
CA THR A 559 27.64 -10.31 -24.06
C THR A 559 29.06 -10.05 -23.58
N GLY A 560 29.83 -11.10 -23.29
CA GLY A 560 31.24 -10.95 -22.95
C GLY A 560 31.40 -10.10 -21.70
N ALA A 561 32.32 -9.14 -21.63
CA ALA A 561 32.53 -8.34 -20.43
C ALA A 561 31.35 -7.42 -20.03
N SER A 562 30.38 -7.23 -20.93
CA SER A 562 29.22 -6.37 -20.71
C SER A 562 28.09 -7.09 -19.98
N SER A 563 27.32 -6.36 -19.18
CA SER A 563 26.14 -6.90 -18.48
C SER A 563 25.07 -5.83 -18.34
N TYR A 564 23.79 -6.23 -18.44
CA TYR A 564 22.68 -5.37 -18.06
C TYR A 564 22.53 -5.38 -16.55
N SER A 565 22.46 -4.19 -15.94
CA SER A 565 22.33 -4.04 -14.49
C SER A 565 20.93 -3.59 -14.13
N ILE A 566 20.29 -4.33 -13.24
CA ILE A 566 19.00 -4.01 -12.64
C ILE A 566 19.31 -3.44 -11.26
N PRO A 567 19.01 -2.15 -11.01
CA PRO A 567 19.16 -1.56 -9.67
C PRO A 567 18.37 -2.36 -8.64
N THR A 568 18.94 -2.50 -7.45
CA THR A 568 18.32 -3.24 -6.35
C THR A 568 18.40 -2.45 -5.05
N GLU A 569 17.41 -2.69 -4.22
CA GLU A 569 17.31 -2.22 -2.83
C GLU A 569 16.71 -3.37 -2.02
N TYR A 570 16.96 -3.40 -0.70
CA TYR A 570 16.23 -4.35 0.13
C TYR A 570 14.77 -3.90 0.23
N PHE A 571 13.87 -4.79 -0.14
CA PHE A 571 12.42 -4.67 0.11
C PHE A 571 11.94 -5.68 1.16
N PHE A 572 12.86 -6.54 1.63
CA PHE A 572 12.65 -7.49 2.71
C PHE A 572 13.99 -7.80 3.40
N HIS A 573 13.97 -8.03 4.71
CA HIS A 573 15.13 -8.51 5.46
C HIS A 573 14.92 -9.98 5.83
N ALA A 574 15.71 -10.86 5.22
CA ALA A 574 15.64 -12.30 5.41
C ALA A 574 15.97 -12.73 6.85
N GLU A 575 15.66 -13.99 7.16
CA GLU A 575 16.08 -14.61 8.42
C GLU A 575 17.62 -14.69 8.49
N GLY A 576 18.19 -14.23 9.61
CA GLY A 576 19.63 -14.08 9.76
C GLY A 576 20.24 -12.95 8.94
N PHE A 577 19.43 -12.02 8.42
CA PHE A 577 19.91 -10.71 8.00
C PHE A 577 20.57 -10.02 9.19
N TYR A 578 21.77 -9.47 8.98
CA TYR A 578 22.53 -8.79 10.02
C TYR A 578 22.85 -7.37 9.56
N PHE A 579 22.44 -6.39 10.37
CA PHE A 579 22.73 -5.00 10.16
C PHE A 579 23.93 -4.60 11.03
N ASP A 580 25.06 -4.30 10.40
CA ASP A 580 26.22 -3.76 11.10
C ASP A 580 26.06 -2.25 11.17
N ASP A 581 25.65 -1.74 12.33
CA ASP A 581 25.67 -0.30 12.60
C ASP A 581 26.97 0.04 13.34
N ASP A 582 28.02 0.32 12.57
CA ASP A 582 29.34 0.77 13.10
C ASP A 582 29.23 1.97 14.06
N SER A 583 28.07 2.66 14.10
CA SER A 583 27.80 3.80 14.97
C SER A 583 27.14 3.46 16.32
N ASN A 584 26.67 2.22 16.53
CA ASN A 584 26.05 1.80 17.79
C ASN A 584 26.91 0.76 18.55
N PRO A 585 27.62 1.16 19.63
CA PRO A 585 28.50 0.29 20.39
C PRO A 585 27.79 -0.82 21.20
N LEU A 586 26.45 -0.86 21.20
CA LEU A 586 25.66 -1.93 21.83
C LEU A 586 25.33 -3.09 20.88
N THR A 587 25.49 -2.90 19.57
CA THR A 587 25.47 -4.00 18.60
C THR A 587 26.86 -4.64 18.64
N PRO A 588 27.03 -5.88 19.11
CA PRO A 588 28.35 -6.49 19.16
C PRO A 588 28.91 -6.56 17.72
N PRO A 589 29.99 -5.84 17.39
CA PRO A 589 30.56 -5.90 16.05
C PRO A 589 31.03 -7.34 15.83
N VAL A 590 30.41 -8.03 14.88
CA VAL A 590 30.87 -9.38 14.50
C VAL A 590 32.06 -9.18 13.57
N PRO A 591 33.29 -9.54 13.98
CA PRO A 591 34.44 -9.31 13.14
C PRO A 591 34.38 -10.26 11.93
N ASN A 592 34.30 -9.65 10.74
CA ASN A 592 34.32 -10.24 9.39
C ASN A 592 32.97 -10.74 8.81
N LEU A 593 32.49 -9.89 7.88
CA LEU A 593 31.47 -10.08 6.85
C LEU A 593 30.02 -10.13 7.35
N SER A 594 29.33 -8.98 7.25
CA SER A 594 27.87 -9.01 7.11
C SER A 594 27.50 -10.00 6.00
N ARG A 595 26.57 -10.92 6.29
CA ARG A 595 26.04 -11.88 5.32
C ARG A 595 25.38 -11.17 4.11
N PHE A 596 25.00 -9.90 4.28
CA PHE A 596 24.24 -9.11 3.31
C PHE A 596 24.89 -7.74 3.07
N PRO A 597 25.35 -7.42 1.84
CA PRO A 597 25.96 -6.13 1.53
C PRO A 597 24.95 -4.98 1.64
N GLN A 598 25.40 -3.81 2.12
CA GLN A 598 24.60 -2.59 2.26
C GLN A 598 25.26 -1.41 1.50
N PRO A 599 24.62 -0.83 0.46
CA PRO A 599 23.39 -1.30 -0.21
C PRO A 599 23.61 -2.60 -1.00
N PRO A 600 22.55 -3.33 -1.38
CA PRO A 600 22.70 -4.55 -2.17
C PRO A 600 23.20 -4.22 -3.59
N PRO A 601 24.18 -4.97 -4.13
CA PRO A 601 24.65 -4.79 -5.49
C PRO A 601 23.54 -5.06 -6.51
N PRO A 602 23.54 -4.37 -7.67
CA PRO A 602 22.53 -4.59 -8.71
C PRO A 602 22.58 -6.03 -9.25
N VAL A 603 21.42 -6.56 -9.65
CA VAL A 603 21.36 -7.84 -10.37
C VAL A 603 21.92 -7.63 -11.77
N ARG A 604 22.94 -8.40 -12.14
CA ARG A 604 23.56 -8.35 -13.46
C ARG A 604 23.15 -9.55 -14.29
N ILE A 605 22.61 -9.29 -15.47
CA ILE A 605 22.31 -10.30 -16.48
C ILE A 605 23.37 -10.22 -17.58
N ARG A 606 24.02 -11.35 -17.84
CA ARG A 606 25.12 -11.45 -18.81
C ARG A 606 25.07 -12.78 -19.55
N VAL A 607 25.38 -12.75 -20.83
CA VAL A 607 25.72 -13.90 -21.67
C VAL A 607 27.25 -14.03 -21.73
N ALA A 608 27.79 -15.05 -21.08
CA ALA A 608 29.23 -15.30 -20.95
C ALA A 608 29.90 -15.53 -22.32
N ALA A 609 29.26 -16.30 -23.21
CA ALA A 609 29.75 -16.58 -24.55
C ALA A 609 28.59 -16.92 -25.52
N VAL A 610 28.88 -16.91 -26.81
CA VAL A 610 27.94 -17.40 -27.84
C VAL A 610 28.12 -18.91 -27.96
N GLY A 611 27.09 -19.68 -27.58
CA GLY A 611 27.07 -21.13 -27.79
C GLY A 611 27.12 -21.46 -29.28
N ARG A 612 27.94 -22.44 -29.67
CA ARG A 612 28.09 -22.84 -31.08
C ARG A 612 26.81 -23.40 -31.71
N GLU A 613 25.85 -23.78 -30.87
CA GLU A 613 24.59 -24.42 -31.25
C GLU A 613 23.42 -23.43 -31.34
N VAL A 614 23.61 -22.18 -30.89
CA VAL A 614 22.57 -21.14 -30.88
C VAL A 614 22.33 -20.65 -32.30
N ARG A 615 21.06 -20.67 -32.73
CA ARG A 615 20.62 -20.22 -34.06
C ARG A 615 19.94 -18.87 -33.98
N ARG A 616 19.91 -18.16 -35.12
CA ARG A 616 19.20 -16.88 -35.24
C ARG A 616 17.77 -17.01 -34.73
N GLY A 617 17.37 -16.12 -33.82
CA GLY A 617 16.03 -16.09 -33.27
C GLY A 617 15.82 -16.99 -32.06
N ASP A 618 16.78 -17.86 -31.72
CA ASP A 618 16.77 -18.54 -30.44
C ASP A 618 16.89 -17.50 -29.31
N ARG A 619 16.26 -17.79 -28.18
CA ARG A 619 16.14 -16.85 -27.06
C ARG A 619 16.39 -17.54 -25.73
N TYR A 620 17.17 -16.90 -24.87
CA TYR A 620 17.22 -17.26 -23.46
C TYR A 620 16.07 -16.58 -22.73
N ALA A 621 15.19 -17.38 -22.14
CA ALA A 621 14.19 -16.93 -21.18
C ALA A 621 14.82 -16.97 -19.79
N VAL A 622 15.05 -15.80 -19.22
CA VAL A 622 15.63 -15.62 -17.88
C VAL A 622 14.51 -15.20 -16.93
N THR A 623 14.21 -16.07 -15.96
CA THR A 623 13.23 -15.78 -14.90
C THR A 623 13.97 -15.58 -13.58
N VAL A 624 13.81 -14.42 -12.98
CA VAL A 624 14.35 -14.08 -11.67
C VAL A 624 13.18 -14.06 -10.67
N ILE A 625 13.35 -14.76 -9.55
CA ILE A 625 12.33 -14.92 -8.52
C ILE A 625 12.94 -14.54 -7.17
N SER A 626 12.26 -13.68 -6.41
CA SER A 626 12.71 -13.17 -5.11
C SER A 626 12.77 -14.24 -4.02
N GLY A 627 11.95 -15.28 -4.14
CA GLY A 627 11.79 -16.34 -3.14
C GLY A 627 10.83 -15.98 -2.00
N ILE A 628 10.35 -14.74 -1.94
CA ILE A 628 9.54 -14.24 -0.82
C ILE A 628 8.06 -14.51 -1.03
N ARG A 629 7.40 -15.01 0.02
CA ARG A 629 5.96 -15.26 0.02
C ARG A 629 5.27 -14.59 1.20
N SER A 630 4.67 -13.43 0.97
CA SER A 630 3.92 -12.67 2.00
C SER A 630 2.64 -13.38 2.42
N TYR A 631 2.11 -13.05 3.61
CA TYR A 631 0.80 -13.54 4.05
C TYR A 631 -0.31 -12.59 3.57
N ILE A 632 -1.03 -13.00 2.52
CA ILE A 632 -2.12 -12.21 1.94
C ILE A 632 -3.36 -13.08 1.74
N PHE A 633 -4.55 -12.51 1.83
CA PHE A 633 -5.78 -13.22 1.47
C PHE A 633 -6.83 -12.25 0.91
N THR A 634 -7.86 -12.80 0.27
CA THR A 634 -9.01 -12.05 -0.26
C THR A 634 -10.31 -12.78 0.06
N PRO A 635 -11.47 -12.12 0.03
CA PRO A 635 -12.75 -12.82 -0.02
C PRO A 635 -12.91 -13.62 -1.32
N ASP A 636 -13.51 -14.80 -1.22
CA ASP A 636 -13.86 -15.64 -2.36
C ASP A 636 -15.17 -15.15 -2.99
N VAL A 637 -15.03 -14.36 -4.05
CA VAL A 637 -16.14 -13.75 -4.79
C VAL A 637 -16.81 -14.70 -5.80
N THR A 638 -16.51 -16.00 -5.77
CA THR A 638 -17.17 -16.97 -6.64
C THR A 638 -18.67 -17.10 -6.34
N ALA A 639 -19.45 -17.47 -7.35
CA ALA A 639 -20.90 -17.58 -7.20
C ALA A 639 -21.27 -18.64 -6.15
N GLY A 640 -22.11 -18.27 -5.18
CA GLY A 640 -22.61 -19.16 -4.13
C GLY A 640 -21.96 -18.98 -2.75
N THR A 641 -20.93 -18.15 -2.62
CA THR A 641 -20.30 -17.84 -1.31
C THR A 641 -21.00 -16.74 -0.52
N GLY A 642 -21.76 -15.88 -1.20
CA GLY A 642 -22.35 -14.66 -0.61
C GLY A 642 -21.35 -13.51 -0.43
N LEU A 643 -20.08 -13.68 -0.82
CA LEU A 643 -19.02 -12.70 -0.54
C LEU A 643 -18.74 -11.74 -1.72
N ALA A 644 -19.49 -11.85 -2.82
CA ALA A 644 -19.24 -11.07 -4.05
C ALA A 644 -19.33 -9.54 -3.87
N PHE A 645 -20.02 -9.06 -2.83
CA PHE A 645 -20.16 -7.63 -2.51
C PHE A 645 -19.02 -7.10 -1.63
N TYR A 646 -18.20 -7.98 -1.04
CA TYR A 646 -17.10 -7.63 -0.15
C TYR A 646 -15.81 -7.39 -0.96
N THR A 647 -15.78 -6.31 -1.75
CA THR A 647 -14.66 -6.01 -2.66
C THR A 647 -13.78 -4.83 -2.22
N LEU A 648 -14.33 -3.88 -1.47
CA LEU A 648 -13.62 -2.69 -1.01
C LEU A 648 -13.56 -2.71 0.53
N PRO A 649 -12.55 -3.36 1.13
CA PRO A 649 -12.40 -3.32 2.57
C PRO A 649 -12.02 -1.92 3.03
N GLY A 650 -12.53 -1.52 4.19
CA GLY A 650 -12.26 -0.26 4.88
C GLY A 650 -11.53 -0.48 6.20
N PRO A 651 -11.85 0.31 7.23
CA PRO A 651 -11.27 0.17 8.56
C PRO A 651 -11.45 -1.22 9.16
N VAL A 652 -10.51 -1.58 10.03
CA VAL A 652 -10.42 -2.90 10.65
C VAL A 652 -10.19 -2.75 12.14
N VAL A 653 -10.84 -3.60 12.92
CA VAL A 653 -10.51 -3.84 14.32
C VAL A 653 -10.37 -5.33 14.59
N ALA A 654 -9.72 -5.71 15.68
CA ALA A 654 -9.63 -7.09 16.08
C ALA A 654 -10.03 -7.26 17.53
N ALA A 655 -10.71 -8.37 17.83
CA ALA A 655 -11.08 -8.74 19.18
C ALA A 655 -10.48 -10.10 19.55
N GLN A 656 -10.05 -10.18 20.80
CA GLN A 656 -9.61 -11.41 21.44
C GLN A 656 -10.59 -11.74 22.56
N SER A 657 -11.64 -12.50 22.24
CA SER A 657 -12.65 -12.88 23.24
C SER A 657 -12.92 -14.38 23.19
N ARG A 658 -12.99 -15.00 24.38
CA ARG A 658 -13.41 -16.41 24.58
C ARG A 658 -12.71 -17.42 23.66
N ASN A 659 -11.38 -17.34 23.56
CA ASN A 659 -10.54 -18.18 22.67
C ASN A 659 -10.78 -17.99 21.16
N THR A 660 -11.51 -16.97 20.74
CA THR A 660 -11.68 -16.61 19.32
C THR A 660 -10.92 -15.32 19.02
N ASN A 661 -9.94 -15.42 18.12
CA ASN A 661 -9.15 -14.28 17.64
C ASN A 661 -9.65 -13.91 16.25
N MET A 662 -10.36 -12.79 16.17
CA MET A 662 -11.09 -12.40 14.97
C MET A 662 -10.79 -10.95 14.61
N ALA A 663 -10.62 -10.67 13.32
CA ALA A 663 -10.72 -9.33 12.78
C ALA A 663 -12.15 -9.04 12.29
N TYR A 664 -12.56 -7.78 12.36
CA TYR A 664 -13.81 -7.25 11.85
C TYR A 664 -13.44 -6.12 10.89
N ILE A 665 -13.73 -6.33 9.62
CA ILE A 665 -13.38 -5.40 8.55
C ILE A 665 -14.67 -4.79 8.05
N ALA A 666 -14.76 -3.46 8.08
CA ALA A 666 -15.84 -2.72 7.44
C ALA A 666 -15.76 -2.89 5.93
N TYR A 667 -16.89 -3.14 5.27
CA TYR A 667 -16.99 -3.11 3.82
C TYR A 667 -18.08 -2.12 3.41
N PRO A 668 -17.70 -0.87 3.07
CA PRO A 668 -18.64 0.08 2.49
C PRO A 668 -19.34 -0.48 1.24
N SER A 669 -18.68 -1.35 0.46
CA SER A 669 -19.26 -1.93 -0.75
C SER A 669 -20.36 -2.96 -0.51
N ALA A 670 -20.37 -3.58 0.67
CA ALA A 670 -21.34 -4.60 1.06
C ALA A 670 -22.35 -4.08 2.09
N ASP A 671 -22.20 -2.82 2.51
CA ASP A 671 -22.87 -2.26 3.68
C ASP A 671 -22.81 -3.23 4.87
N GLY A 672 -21.62 -3.75 5.18
CA GLY A 672 -21.51 -4.89 6.08
C GLY A 672 -20.16 -4.98 6.77
N ILE A 673 -20.04 -5.97 7.66
CA ILE A 673 -18.79 -6.26 8.35
C ILE A 673 -18.40 -7.69 8.03
N LEU A 674 -17.16 -7.89 7.64
CA LEU A 674 -16.61 -9.21 7.43
C LEU A 674 -15.86 -9.66 8.69
N GLN A 675 -16.31 -10.77 9.29
CA GLN A 675 -15.60 -11.39 10.40
C GLN A 675 -14.55 -12.35 9.83
N VAL A 676 -13.31 -12.22 10.28
CA VAL A 676 -12.17 -12.98 9.79
C VAL A 676 -11.58 -13.79 10.94
N GLY A 677 -11.66 -15.11 10.86
CA GLY A 677 -11.04 -16.00 11.84
C GLY A 677 -9.62 -16.37 11.46
N PHE A 678 -8.64 -15.83 12.20
CA PHE A 678 -7.22 -15.97 11.87
C PHE A 678 -6.71 -17.43 11.82
N GLN A 679 -7.25 -18.30 12.67
CA GLN A 679 -6.88 -19.72 12.72
C GLN A 679 -7.43 -20.54 11.55
N ALA A 680 -8.47 -20.03 10.86
CA ALA A 680 -9.07 -20.68 9.71
C ALA A 680 -8.51 -20.17 8.37
N LEU A 681 -7.73 -19.09 8.39
CA LEU A 681 -7.15 -18.51 7.19
C LEU A 681 -6.17 -19.47 6.52
N THR A 682 -6.17 -19.44 5.18
CA THR A 682 -5.12 -20.01 4.36
C THR A 682 -4.40 -18.87 3.66
N ASP A 683 -3.10 -18.71 3.85
CA ASP A 683 -2.36 -17.66 3.16
C ASP A 683 -2.41 -17.84 1.63
N ASN A 684 -2.27 -16.73 0.92
CA ASN A 684 -2.21 -16.62 -0.54
C ASN A 684 -3.42 -17.22 -1.28
N ARG A 685 -4.61 -17.20 -0.65
CA ARG A 685 -5.84 -17.74 -1.23
C ARG A 685 -7.06 -16.84 -0.99
N ALA A 686 -8.02 -16.97 -1.89
CA ALA A 686 -9.37 -16.49 -1.65
C ALA A 686 -10.06 -17.36 -0.59
N GLN A 687 -10.75 -16.73 0.37
CA GLN A 687 -11.35 -17.39 1.52
C GLN A 687 -12.88 -17.37 1.42
N SER A 688 -13.52 -18.47 1.78
CA SER A 688 -14.97 -18.53 2.01
C SER A 688 -15.33 -19.10 3.38
N LEU A 689 -14.50 -20.00 3.92
CA LEU A 689 -14.76 -20.68 5.19
C LEU A 689 -14.28 -19.90 6.42
N ALA A 690 -13.19 -19.14 6.28
CA ALA A 690 -12.62 -18.32 7.35
C ALA A 690 -13.33 -16.97 7.53
N LEU A 691 -14.27 -16.68 6.62
CA LEU A 691 -14.96 -15.40 6.51
C LEU A 691 -16.43 -15.61 6.79
N VAL A 692 -16.95 -14.88 7.76
CA VAL A 692 -18.38 -14.86 8.08
C VAL A 692 -18.91 -13.47 7.77
N PRO A 693 -19.79 -13.31 6.77
CA PRO A 693 -20.44 -12.03 6.53
C PRO A 693 -21.35 -11.74 7.72
N PHE A 694 -21.19 -10.55 8.28
CA PHE A 694 -22.20 -9.96 9.13
C PHE A 694 -22.94 -8.95 8.29
N GLU A 695 -24.03 -9.46 7.78
CA GLU A 695 -25.14 -8.69 7.27
C GLU A 695 -25.97 -8.31 8.50
#